data_AF-A0A1J3HFU8-F1
#
_entry.id   AF-A0A1J3HFU8-F1
#
_cell.length_a   1.000
_cell.length_b   1.000
_cell.length_c   1.000
_cell.angle_alpha   90.00
_cell.angle_beta   90.00
_cell.angle_gamma   90.00
#
_symmetry.space_group_name_H-M   'P 1'
#
loop_
_entity.id
_entity.type
_entity.pdbx_description
1 polymer ?
#
loop_
_entity_poly.entity_id
_entity_poly.type
_entity_poly.pdbx_seq_one_letter_code
_entity_poly.pdbx_strand_id
1 'polypeptide(L)'
;GISVEGMRAAEVFSRIRKVEMFPPNVVLELLTLANRFCCDELKSACDSHLAFLVNNLDDALLLIEYGLEESAYLLVAACLQVFLRELPSSMHNPNFVKIFCSCEGRERLASVGHASFTLYLFLSQIAMEDDMKSNTTVMVLECLVECAVESWEKQLAYHQLGVVMLERKEYKDAQRWFDSAVEAGHVYSLVGVARAKFKRGHRYSAYKMMNSMISDCSATGWMHQERSLYCSGKEKLLDMDIATDLDPTLTFPYKFRAVSLVEESQFGAAVTELNRIMGFKVSPDCLEMRAWISIVMEDYEGALKDIRALLTLEPNFLMFNKKIHGDHMVELLRPLVQQWNQADCWMQLYDRWSSVDDIGSLAVVHHMLANDPGKSLLRFRQSLLLLRLNCQKAAMRSLRLARNHSKSEHERLVYEGWILYDTGHREEALAKAEESISIQRSFEAYFLKAYALADSTLDPESSKYVIQLLEEALRCPSDGLRKGQALNNLGSVYVDCDRLDLAADCYTNALNIKHTRAHQGLARVYHLKNQRKSAYDEMTKLIEKAQNNASAFEKRSEYCDREMAQNDLSMATQLDPLRTYPYRYRAAVLMDDHKEKEAIEELSKAIAFKPDLQLLHLRAAFFDSMREPADAIRDCEAALSLDPSHSDTIVLYHKAREPQS
;
A
#
# COMPACT_ATOMS: atom_id res chain seq x y z
N GLY A 1 31.37 -3.83 -42.96
CA GLY A 1 32.17 -2.88 -43.76
C GLY A 1 31.25 -1.77 -44.19
N ILE A 2 31.72 -0.53 -44.25
CA ILE A 2 30.85 0.63 -44.47
C ILE A 2 30.37 0.70 -45.93
N SER A 3 29.08 0.98 -46.12
CA SER A 3 28.48 1.13 -47.44
C SER A 3 28.90 2.46 -48.10
N VAL A 4 28.64 2.59 -49.40
CA VAL A 4 28.83 3.87 -50.12
C VAL A 4 27.95 4.97 -49.50
N GLU A 5 26.76 4.61 -49.03
CA GLU A 5 25.83 5.53 -48.36
C GLU A 5 26.36 5.94 -46.99
N GLY A 6 26.89 4.99 -46.20
CA GLY A 6 27.55 5.26 -44.91
C GLY A 6 28.76 6.19 -45.06
N MET A 7 29.60 6.00 -46.08
CA MET A 7 30.75 6.89 -46.32
C MET A 7 30.32 8.31 -46.70
N ARG A 8 29.26 8.45 -47.51
CA ARG A 8 28.68 9.77 -47.82
C ARG A 8 28.08 10.43 -46.58
N ALA A 9 27.41 9.65 -45.74
CA ALA A 9 26.85 10.16 -44.49
C ALA A 9 27.94 10.63 -43.52
N ALA A 10 29.07 9.93 -43.43
CA ALA A 10 30.23 10.35 -42.63
C ALA A 10 30.83 11.67 -43.15
N GLU A 11 30.96 11.82 -44.48
CA GLU A 11 31.42 13.08 -45.10
C GLU A 11 30.46 14.23 -44.77
N VAL A 12 29.16 14.02 -44.89
CA VAL A 12 28.15 15.04 -44.57
C VAL A 12 28.16 15.39 -43.07
N PHE A 13 28.29 14.40 -42.19
CA PHE A 13 28.41 14.64 -40.75
C PHE A 13 29.62 15.51 -40.42
N SER A 14 30.77 15.32 -41.08
CA SER A 14 31.97 16.14 -40.85
C SER A 14 31.72 17.64 -41.08
N ARG A 15 30.73 18.00 -41.91
CA ARG A 15 30.35 19.38 -42.22
C ARG A 15 29.22 19.91 -41.35
N ILE A 16 28.20 19.09 -41.10
CA ILE A 16 26.92 19.54 -40.51
C ILE A 16 26.79 19.17 -39.03
N ARG A 17 27.54 18.17 -38.57
CA ARG A 17 27.49 17.60 -37.21
C ARG A 17 26.09 17.08 -36.80
N LYS A 18 25.29 16.64 -37.77
CA LYS A 18 23.95 16.06 -37.56
C LYS A 18 23.81 14.72 -38.28
N VAL A 19 23.10 13.78 -37.65
CA VAL A 19 22.82 12.44 -38.19
C VAL A 19 21.33 12.18 -38.44
N GLU A 20 20.43 13.07 -37.98
CA GLU A 20 18.97 12.93 -38.03
C GLU A 20 18.39 12.81 -39.46
N MET A 21 19.16 13.20 -40.46
CA MET A 21 18.74 13.19 -41.87
C MET A 21 18.96 11.83 -42.55
N PHE A 22 19.64 10.90 -41.87
CA PHE A 22 19.97 9.58 -42.41
C PHE A 22 19.04 8.49 -41.87
N PRO A 23 18.77 7.45 -42.67
CA PRO A 23 17.96 6.33 -42.20
C PRO A 23 18.70 5.52 -41.11
N PRO A 24 17.98 4.84 -40.21
CA PRO A 24 18.58 4.20 -39.02
C PRO A 24 19.68 3.18 -39.32
N ASN A 25 19.55 2.43 -40.42
CA ASN A 25 20.57 1.48 -40.88
C ASN A 25 21.91 2.16 -41.22
N VAL A 26 21.87 3.35 -41.84
CA VAL A 26 23.06 4.15 -42.15
C VAL A 26 23.65 4.73 -40.87
N VAL A 27 22.82 5.15 -39.92
CA VAL A 27 23.29 5.64 -38.61
C VAL A 27 23.95 4.53 -37.80
N LEU A 28 23.46 3.29 -37.88
CA LEU A 28 24.12 2.12 -37.28
C LEU A 28 25.50 1.86 -37.90
N GLU A 29 25.63 1.94 -39.23
CA GLU A 29 26.94 1.84 -39.87
C GLU A 29 27.91 2.95 -39.43
N LEU A 30 27.41 4.17 -39.25
CA LEU A 30 28.18 5.30 -38.72
C LEU A 30 28.59 5.09 -37.27
N LEU A 31 27.72 4.49 -36.44
CA LEU A 31 28.03 4.15 -35.05
C LEU A 31 29.19 3.15 -34.98
N THR A 32 29.14 2.07 -35.75
CA THR A 32 30.23 1.09 -35.86
C THR A 32 31.53 1.72 -36.36
N LEU A 33 31.44 2.61 -37.37
CA LEU A 33 32.60 3.35 -37.86
C LEU A 33 33.19 4.24 -36.76
N ALA A 34 32.35 5.00 -36.08
CA ALA A 34 32.77 5.93 -35.03
C ALA A 34 33.45 5.20 -33.88
N ASN A 35 32.91 4.06 -33.47
CA ASN A 35 33.48 3.25 -32.41
C ASN A 35 34.84 2.64 -32.82
N ARG A 36 34.94 2.11 -34.04
CA ARG A 36 36.20 1.54 -34.57
C ARG A 36 37.34 2.54 -34.71
N PHE A 37 37.02 3.80 -35.00
CA PHE A 37 38.01 4.87 -35.21
C PHE A 37 38.06 5.90 -34.07
N CYS A 38 37.42 5.62 -32.92
CA CYS A 38 37.37 6.47 -31.73
C CYS A 38 36.90 7.93 -32.02
N CYS A 39 35.85 8.09 -32.82
CA CYS A 39 35.25 9.38 -33.14
C CYS A 39 34.11 9.71 -32.15
N ASP A 40 34.45 10.25 -30.98
CA ASP A 40 33.50 10.45 -29.87
C ASP A 40 32.30 11.34 -30.23
N GLU A 41 32.51 12.42 -30.97
CA GLU A 41 31.43 13.33 -31.38
C GLU A 41 30.44 12.66 -32.34
N LEU A 42 30.94 11.85 -33.28
CA LEU A 42 30.08 11.09 -34.21
C LEU A 42 29.36 9.96 -33.45
N LYS A 43 30.06 9.26 -32.55
CA LYS A 43 29.48 8.22 -31.71
C LYS A 43 28.34 8.76 -30.86
N SER A 44 28.57 9.88 -30.17
CA SER A 44 27.56 10.53 -29.32
C SER A 44 26.33 11.00 -30.11
N ALA A 45 26.53 11.56 -31.32
CA ALA A 45 25.43 11.97 -32.19
C ALA A 45 24.61 10.77 -32.69
N CYS A 46 25.27 9.68 -33.09
CA CYS A 46 24.60 8.44 -33.50
C CYS A 46 23.84 7.81 -32.33
N ASP A 47 24.48 7.70 -31.17
CA ASP A 47 23.93 7.16 -29.93
C ASP A 47 22.65 7.91 -29.52
N SER A 48 22.71 9.25 -29.45
CA SER A 48 21.57 10.11 -29.10
C SER A 48 20.42 10.00 -30.09
N HIS A 49 20.72 9.96 -31.40
CA HIS A 49 19.68 9.90 -32.42
C HIS A 49 18.99 8.53 -32.43
N LEU A 50 19.75 7.43 -32.35
CA LEU A 50 19.17 6.08 -32.27
C LEU A 50 18.34 5.91 -30.99
N ALA A 51 18.80 6.45 -29.86
CA ALA A 51 18.05 6.43 -28.60
C ALA A 51 16.68 7.12 -28.73
N PHE A 52 16.61 8.24 -29.44
CA PHE A 52 15.34 8.96 -29.69
C PHE A 52 14.34 8.15 -30.53
N LEU A 53 14.80 7.21 -31.36
CA LEU A 53 13.94 6.38 -32.19
C LEU A 53 13.29 5.21 -31.43
N VAL A 54 13.79 4.88 -30.25
CA VAL A 54 13.27 3.78 -29.43
C VAL A 54 11.97 4.20 -28.76
N ASN A 55 10.83 3.73 -29.28
CA ASN A 55 9.51 4.09 -28.76
C ASN A 55 8.74 2.89 -28.20
N ASN A 56 8.90 1.71 -28.79
CA ASN A 56 8.18 0.50 -28.42
C ASN A 56 9.13 -0.69 -28.24
N LEU A 57 8.59 -1.82 -27.78
CA LEU A 57 9.37 -3.01 -27.46
C LEU A 57 10.07 -3.61 -28.70
N ASP A 58 9.44 -3.52 -29.88
CA ASP A 58 10.02 -4.03 -31.12
C ASP A 58 11.26 -3.21 -31.53
N ASP A 59 11.20 -1.89 -31.41
CA ASP A 59 12.34 -0.98 -31.63
C ASP A 59 13.49 -1.32 -30.67
N ALA A 60 13.16 -1.50 -29.38
CA ALA A 60 14.13 -1.84 -28.35
C ALA A 60 14.81 -3.19 -28.60
N LEU A 61 14.05 -4.22 -28.97
CA LEU A 61 14.57 -5.55 -29.31
C LEU A 61 15.48 -5.53 -30.54
N LEU A 62 15.17 -4.68 -31.53
CA LEU A 62 15.95 -4.56 -32.76
C LEU A 62 17.27 -3.82 -32.53
N LEU A 63 17.29 -2.79 -31.67
CA LEU A 63 18.43 -1.89 -31.50
C LEU A 63 19.35 -2.23 -30.32
N ILE A 64 18.88 -2.96 -29.31
CA ILE A 64 19.67 -3.21 -28.09
C ILE A 64 20.95 -3.99 -28.35
N GLU A 65 20.94 -4.98 -29.25
CA GLU A 65 22.14 -5.75 -29.60
C GLU A 65 23.21 -4.85 -30.23
N TYR A 66 22.83 -3.98 -31.17
CA TYR A 66 23.75 -3.00 -31.76
C TYR A 66 24.30 -2.02 -30.70
N GLY A 67 23.44 -1.56 -29.79
CA GLY A 67 23.87 -0.68 -28.70
C GLY A 67 24.88 -1.37 -27.77
N LEU A 68 24.67 -2.65 -27.47
CA LEU A 68 25.58 -3.45 -26.65
C LEU A 68 26.88 -3.81 -27.38
N GLU A 69 26.83 -4.11 -28.68
CA GLU A 69 28.04 -4.37 -29.51
C GLU A 69 28.92 -3.13 -29.61
N GLU A 70 28.31 -1.96 -29.85
CA GLU A 70 29.05 -0.71 -30.09
C GLU A 70 29.30 0.12 -28.82
N SER A 71 28.94 -0.42 -27.65
CA SER A 71 29.04 0.27 -26.36
C SER A 71 28.41 1.68 -26.41
N ALA A 72 27.18 1.76 -26.92
CA ALA A 72 26.39 2.98 -27.05
C ALA A 72 25.50 3.15 -25.81
N TYR A 73 25.88 4.09 -24.94
CA TYR A 73 25.30 4.21 -23.61
C TYR A 73 23.83 4.66 -23.64
N LEU A 74 23.51 5.69 -24.43
CA LEU A 74 22.17 6.28 -24.46
C LEU A 74 21.15 5.37 -25.16
N LEU A 75 21.58 4.69 -26.22
CA LEU A 75 20.76 3.74 -26.95
C LEU A 75 20.39 2.55 -26.08
N VAL A 76 21.36 1.96 -25.38
CA VAL A 76 21.08 0.87 -24.44
C VAL A 76 20.15 1.36 -23.31
N ALA A 77 20.38 2.57 -22.76
CA ALA A 77 19.50 3.15 -21.75
C ALA A 77 18.05 3.32 -22.24
N ALA A 78 17.85 3.84 -23.46
CA ALA A 78 16.52 4.01 -24.05
C ALA A 78 15.81 2.66 -24.27
N CYS A 79 16.53 1.66 -24.77
CA CYS A 79 16.00 0.29 -24.90
C CYS A 79 15.60 -0.27 -23.54
N LEU A 80 16.46 -0.18 -22.53
CA LEU A 80 16.18 -0.65 -21.18
C LEU A 80 14.95 0.06 -20.58
N GLN A 81 14.79 1.37 -20.78
CA GLN A 81 13.60 2.08 -20.31
C GLN A 81 12.30 1.51 -20.88
N VAL A 82 12.28 1.13 -22.16
CA VAL A 82 11.12 0.47 -22.76
C VAL A 82 10.89 -0.92 -22.15
N PHE A 83 11.95 -1.72 -22.00
CA PHE A 83 11.83 -3.03 -21.33
C PHE A 83 11.23 -2.91 -19.93
N LEU A 84 11.69 -1.93 -19.14
CA LEU A 84 11.22 -1.71 -17.77
C LEU A 84 9.78 -1.20 -17.71
N ARG A 85 9.34 -0.39 -18.69
CA ARG A 85 7.96 0.10 -18.77
C ARG A 85 6.94 -1.01 -19.03
N GLU A 86 7.34 -2.04 -19.77
CA GLU A 86 6.49 -3.17 -20.18
C GLU A 86 6.51 -4.35 -19.19
N LEU A 87 7.13 -4.20 -18.02
CA LEU A 87 7.15 -5.25 -17.00
C LEU A 87 5.75 -5.53 -16.42
N PRO A 88 5.42 -6.80 -16.09
CA PRO A 88 6.25 -8.00 -16.20
C PRO A 88 6.21 -8.67 -17.60
N SER A 89 5.40 -8.15 -18.54
CA SER A 89 5.20 -8.81 -19.84
C SER A 89 6.49 -8.98 -20.64
N SER A 90 7.41 -8.02 -20.54
CA SER A 90 8.72 -8.07 -21.20
C SER A 90 9.63 -9.20 -20.69
N MET A 91 9.47 -9.68 -19.45
CA MET A 91 10.25 -10.82 -18.92
C MET A 91 9.89 -12.16 -19.55
N HIS A 92 8.69 -12.26 -20.13
CA HIS A 92 8.23 -13.45 -20.85
C HIS A 92 8.86 -13.56 -22.24
N ASN A 93 9.52 -12.49 -22.71
CA ASN A 93 10.22 -12.50 -23.99
C ASN A 93 11.51 -13.34 -23.87
N PRO A 94 11.77 -14.29 -24.79
CA PRO A 94 12.99 -15.09 -24.76
C PRO A 94 14.29 -14.26 -24.80
N ASN A 95 14.26 -13.06 -25.40
CA ASN A 95 15.41 -12.17 -25.45
C ASN A 95 15.75 -11.57 -24.09
N PHE A 96 14.81 -11.51 -23.14
CA PHE A 96 15.06 -11.01 -21.80
C PHE A 96 16.15 -11.81 -21.10
N VAL A 97 16.01 -13.14 -21.07
CA VAL A 97 17.00 -14.04 -20.45
C VAL A 97 18.36 -13.90 -21.14
N LYS A 98 18.38 -13.78 -22.47
CA LYS A 98 19.62 -13.59 -23.23
C LYS A 98 20.34 -12.31 -22.82
N ILE A 99 19.63 -11.19 -22.70
CA ILE A 99 20.22 -9.88 -22.45
C ILE A 99 20.59 -9.72 -20.97
N PHE A 100 19.67 -10.03 -20.06
CA PHE A 100 19.83 -9.72 -18.63
C PHE A 100 20.47 -10.85 -17.82
N CYS A 101 20.29 -12.12 -18.22
CA CYS A 101 20.61 -13.26 -17.36
C CYS A 101 21.76 -14.13 -17.88
N SER A 102 22.11 -14.05 -19.17
CA SER A 102 23.25 -14.79 -19.70
C SER A 102 24.57 -14.14 -19.27
N CYS A 103 25.64 -14.93 -19.08
CA CYS A 103 26.95 -14.39 -18.73
C CYS A 103 27.43 -13.35 -19.75
N GLU A 104 27.27 -13.63 -21.05
CA GLU A 104 27.66 -12.73 -22.13
C GLU A 104 26.82 -11.44 -22.12
N GLY A 105 25.50 -11.55 -21.98
CA GLY A 105 24.61 -10.39 -21.93
C GLY A 105 24.91 -9.48 -20.74
N ARG A 106 25.17 -10.08 -19.57
CA ARG A 106 25.55 -9.36 -18.36
C ARG A 106 26.89 -8.65 -18.50
N GLU A 107 27.90 -9.33 -19.04
CA GLU A 107 29.23 -8.72 -19.28
C GLU A 107 29.10 -7.53 -20.24
N ARG A 108 28.28 -7.64 -21.28
CA ARG A 108 27.99 -6.55 -22.22
C ARG A 108 27.21 -5.40 -21.56
N LEU A 109 26.24 -5.70 -20.69
CA LEU A 109 25.55 -4.66 -19.91
C LEU A 109 26.50 -3.95 -18.94
N ALA A 110 27.40 -4.72 -18.30
CA ALA A 110 28.40 -4.18 -17.39
C ALA A 110 29.42 -3.31 -18.12
N SER A 111 29.86 -3.68 -19.33
CA SER A 111 30.79 -2.88 -20.13
C SER A 111 30.21 -1.55 -20.58
N VAL A 112 28.88 -1.46 -20.72
CA VAL A 112 28.16 -0.20 -21.02
C VAL A 112 27.75 0.55 -19.74
N GLY A 113 27.95 -0.03 -18.55
CA GLY A 113 27.62 0.63 -17.27
C GLY A 113 26.15 0.52 -16.85
N HIS A 114 25.39 -0.40 -17.43
CA HIS A 114 23.97 -0.61 -17.13
C HIS A 114 23.69 -1.87 -16.29
N ALA A 115 24.71 -2.64 -15.92
CA ALA A 115 24.57 -3.73 -14.94
C ALA A 115 24.82 -3.19 -13.52
N SER A 116 23.78 -3.17 -12.67
CA SER A 116 23.86 -2.70 -11.29
C SER A 116 23.04 -3.57 -10.34
N PHE A 117 23.44 -3.61 -9.06
CA PHE A 117 22.67 -4.27 -8.01
C PHE A 117 21.22 -3.76 -7.97
N THR A 118 21.01 -2.44 -8.07
CA THR A 118 19.67 -1.83 -8.05
C THR A 118 18.76 -2.31 -9.18
N LEU A 119 19.31 -2.47 -10.39
CA LEU A 119 18.56 -3.02 -11.52
C LEU A 119 18.11 -4.45 -11.24
N TYR A 120 19.04 -5.33 -10.84
CA TYR A 120 18.71 -6.72 -10.56
C TYR A 120 17.83 -6.88 -9.33
N LEU A 121 17.92 -5.96 -8.35
CA LEU A 121 17.03 -5.94 -7.20
C LEU A 121 15.59 -5.67 -7.65
N PHE A 122 15.40 -4.65 -8.49
CA PHE A 122 14.10 -4.32 -9.06
C PHE A 122 13.53 -5.47 -9.92
N LEU A 123 14.34 -6.02 -10.83
CA LEU A 123 13.94 -7.16 -11.67
C LEU A 123 13.60 -8.40 -10.84
N SER A 124 14.37 -8.69 -9.79
CA SER A 124 14.12 -9.84 -8.92
C SER A 124 12.80 -9.71 -8.18
N GLN A 125 12.45 -8.50 -7.71
CA GLN A 125 11.18 -8.24 -7.05
C GLN A 125 10.01 -8.52 -8.00
N ILE A 126 10.08 -8.02 -9.23
CA ILE A 126 9.02 -8.22 -10.22
C ILE A 126 8.94 -9.69 -10.64
N ALA A 127 10.07 -10.36 -10.85
CA ALA A 127 10.11 -11.77 -11.20
C ALA A 127 9.49 -12.66 -10.11
N MET A 128 9.79 -12.37 -8.83
CA MET A 128 9.19 -13.07 -7.69
C MET A 128 7.68 -12.81 -7.57
N GLU A 129 7.20 -11.60 -7.86
CA GLU A 129 5.77 -11.26 -7.86
C GLU A 129 5.00 -11.93 -9.01
N ASP A 130 5.64 -12.10 -10.17
CA ASP A 130 5.06 -12.68 -11.38
C ASP A 130 5.01 -14.21 -11.34
N ASP A 131 6.18 -14.87 -11.24
CA ASP A 131 6.28 -16.32 -11.03
C ASP A 131 7.55 -16.69 -10.24
N MET A 132 7.40 -16.72 -8.92
CA MET A 132 8.44 -17.11 -7.96
C MET A 132 9.08 -18.48 -8.23
N LYS A 133 8.42 -19.40 -8.95
CA LYS A 133 8.95 -20.76 -9.21
C LYS A 133 9.66 -20.87 -10.55
N SER A 134 9.60 -19.83 -11.39
CA SER A 134 10.22 -19.82 -12.71
C SER A 134 11.74 -19.93 -12.64
N ASN A 135 12.33 -20.48 -13.71
CA ASN A 135 13.79 -20.47 -13.87
C ASN A 135 14.32 -19.06 -14.08
N THR A 136 13.56 -18.19 -14.77
CA THR A 136 13.92 -16.78 -14.97
C THR A 136 14.13 -16.07 -13.63
N THR A 137 13.25 -16.29 -12.64
CA THR A 137 13.41 -15.68 -11.30
C THR A 137 14.72 -16.12 -10.63
N VAL A 138 15.07 -17.40 -10.72
CA VAL A 138 16.33 -17.91 -10.17
C VAL A 138 17.52 -17.25 -10.86
N MET A 139 17.53 -17.19 -12.20
CA MET A 139 18.63 -16.59 -12.95
C MET A 139 18.81 -15.10 -12.62
N VAL A 140 17.72 -14.34 -12.50
CA VAL A 140 17.76 -12.92 -12.10
C VAL A 140 18.33 -12.75 -10.69
N LEU A 141 17.96 -13.62 -9.75
CA LEU A 141 18.49 -13.59 -8.39
C LEU A 141 19.95 -14.04 -8.31
N GLU A 142 20.39 -14.98 -9.15
CA GLU A 142 21.81 -15.33 -9.28
C GLU A 142 22.61 -14.13 -9.78
N CYS A 143 22.10 -13.40 -10.78
CA CYS A 143 22.71 -12.14 -11.21
C CYS A 143 22.73 -11.08 -10.10
N LEU A 144 21.67 -10.99 -9.27
CA LEU A 144 21.65 -10.10 -8.11
C LEU A 144 22.78 -10.43 -7.12
N VAL A 145 22.99 -11.72 -6.83
CA VAL A 145 24.09 -12.19 -5.98
C VAL A 145 25.46 -11.81 -6.58
N GLU A 146 25.64 -11.98 -7.88
CA GLU A 146 26.89 -11.62 -8.57
C GLU A 146 27.16 -10.12 -8.56
N CYS A 147 26.11 -9.29 -8.57
CA CYS A 147 26.21 -7.84 -8.48
C CYS A 147 26.36 -7.31 -7.04
N ALA A 148 26.17 -8.15 -6.01
CA ALA A 148 26.22 -7.75 -4.62
C ALA A 148 27.67 -7.57 -4.12
N VAL A 149 28.03 -6.35 -3.77
CA VAL A 149 29.37 -5.99 -3.28
C VAL A 149 29.33 -5.84 -1.75
N GLU A 150 28.37 -5.07 -1.25
CA GLU A 150 28.23 -4.74 0.17
C GLU A 150 27.71 -5.92 0.98
N SER A 151 27.99 -5.92 2.29
CA SER A 151 27.55 -7.01 3.18
C SER A 151 26.03 -7.17 3.20
N TRP A 152 25.30 -6.05 3.30
CA TRP A 152 23.83 -6.05 3.35
C TRP A 152 23.21 -6.47 2.00
N GLU A 153 23.85 -6.16 0.88
CA GLU A 153 23.42 -6.59 -0.46
C GLU A 153 23.47 -8.12 -0.57
N LYS A 154 24.57 -8.73 -0.09
CA LYS A 154 24.74 -10.19 -0.04
C LYS A 154 23.72 -10.86 0.87
N GLN A 155 23.50 -10.28 2.06
CA GLN A 155 22.48 -10.76 3.00
C GLN A 155 21.10 -10.86 2.34
N LEU A 156 20.68 -9.80 1.64
CA LEU A 156 19.39 -9.73 0.96
C LEU A 156 19.32 -10.73 -0.22
N ALA A 157 20.34 -10.74 -1.08
CA ALA A 157 20.37 -11.59 -2.26
C ALA A 157 20.35 -13.09 -1.91
N TYR A 158 21.17 -13.52 -0.93
CA TYR A 158 21.16 -14.90 -0.44
C TYR A 158 19.82 -15.27 0.21
N HIS A 159 19.22 -14.35 0.97
CA HIS A 159 17.92 -14.60 1.59
C HIS A 159 16.83 -14.81 0.54
N GLN A 160 16.73 -13.92 -0.46
CA GLN A 160 15.73 -14.01 -1.54
C GLN A 160 15.89 -15.31 -2.34
N LEU A 161 17.13 -15.70 -2.66
CA LEU A 161 17.41 -16.95 -3.35
C LEU A 161 16.99 -18.16 -2.50
N GLY A 162 17.27 -18.14 -1.20
CA GLY A 162 16.78 -19.14 -0.25
C GLY A 162 15.25 -19.26 -0.22
N VAL A 163 14.52 -18.14 -0.28
CA VAL A 163 13.06 -18.09 -0.35
C VAL A 163 12.55 -18.75 -1.64
N VAL A 164 13.12 -18.41 -2.79
CA VAL A 164 12.74 -18.99 -4.09
C VAL A 164 13.00 -20.50 -4.12
N MET A 165 14.13 -20.96 -3.63
CA MET A 165 14.44 -22.40 -3.56
C MET A 165 13.49 -23.15 -2.62
N LEU A 166 13.08 -22.54 -1.51
CA LEU A 166 12.11 -23.12 -0.57
C LEU A 166 10.76 -23.35 -1.26
N GLU A 167 10.32 -22.38 -2.05
CA GLU A 167 9.05 -22.40 -2.78
C GLU A 167 9.06 -23.36 -3.98
N ARG A 168 10.22 -23.51 -4.64
CA ARG A 168 10.50 -24.58 -5.61
C ARG A 168 10.58 -25.98 -4.99
N LYS A 169 10.50 -26.08 -3.65
CA LYS A 169 10.63 -27.32 -2.86
C LYS A 169 12.04 -27.93 -2.90
N GLU A 170 13.05 -27.14 -3.27
CA GLU A 170 14.46 -27.51 -3.28
C GLU A 170 15.07 -27.27 -1.90
N TYR A 171 14.57 -28.00 -0.90
CA TYR A 171 14.81 -27.69 0.52
C TYR A 171 16.29 -27.75 0.96
N LYS A 172 17.13 -28.52 0.25
CA LYS A 172 18.56 -28.59 0.56
C LYS A 172 19.28 -27.32 0.11
N ASP A 173 18.97 -26.85 -1.10
CA ASP A 173 19.59 -25.64 -1.65
C ASP A 173 19.01 -24.39 -0.98
N ALA A 174 17.71 -24.38 -0.67
CA ALA A 174 17.11 -23.35 0.19
C ALA A 174 17.86 -23.21 1.52
N GLN A 175 18.12 -24.35 2.20
CA GLN A 175 18.85 -24.32 3.46
C GLN A 175 20.26 -23.76 3.29
N ARG A 176 21.00 -24.17 2.24
CA ARG A 176 22.35 -23.66 1.96
C ARG A 176 22.35 -22.14 1.78
N TRP A 177 21.44 -21.61 0.97
CA TRP A 177 21.35 -20.16 0.75
C TRP A 177 20.95 -19.40 2.00
N PHE A 178 20.03 -19.93 2.81
CA PHE A 178 19.73 -19.34 4.11
C PHE A 178 20.92 -19.39 5.06
N ASP A 179 21.66 -20.50 5.12
CA ASP A 179 22.87 -20.63 5.93
C ASP A 179 23.91 -19.58 5.47
N SER A 180 24.14 -19.39 4.16
CA SER A 180 25.00 -18.33 3.61
C SER A 180 24.53 -16.92 3.96
N ALA A 181 23.22 -16.67 3.96
CA ALA A 181 22.67 -15.38 4.39
C ALA A 181 22.91 -15.14 5.89
N VAL A 182 22.79 -16.17 6.74
CA VAL A 182 23.10 -16.10 8.17
C VAL A 182 24.58 -15.82 8.40
N GLU A 183 25.47 -16.50 7.67
CA GLU A 183 26.92 -16.26 7.69
C GLU A 183 27.27 -14.83 7.28
N ALA A 184 26.52 -14.24 6.34
CA ALA A 184 26.67 -12.84 5.94
C ALA A 184 26.09 -11.84 6.98
N GLY A 185 25.40 -12.30 8.03
CA GLY A 185 24.85 -11.48 9.11
C GLY A 185 23.32 -11.36 9.14
N HIS A 186 22.60 -12.01 8.22
CA HIS A 186 21.14 -11.93 8.15
C HIS A 186 20.45 -12.88 9.13
N VAL A 187 20.30 -12.47 10.39
CA VAL A 187 19.74 -13.31 11.48
C VAL A 187 18.36 -13.89 11.13
N TYR A 188 17.50 -13.12 10.44
CA TYR A 188 16.16 -13.57 10.04
C TYR A 188 16.19 -14.82 9.12
N SER A 189 17.28 -15.05 8.38
CA SER A 189 17.41 -16.25 7.54
C SER A 189 17.43 -17.57 8.32
N LEU A 190 17.71 -17.56 9.63
CA LEU A 190 17.54 -18.72 10.50
C LEU A 190 16.11 -19.28 10.48
N VAL A 191 15.10 -18.42 10.28
CA VAL A 191 13.70 -18.84 10.10
C VAL A 191 13.56 -19.68 8.82
N GLY A 192 14.22 -19.24 7.74
CA GLY A 192 14.29 -19.99 6.47
C GLY A 192 14.95 -21.36 6.66
N VAL A 193 16.04 -21.44 7.42
CA VAL A 193 16.69 -22.70 7.81
C VAL A 193 15.73 -23.61 8.58
N ALA A 194 15.01 -23.07 9.57
CA ALA A 194 14.02 -23.81 10.34
C ALA A 194 12.89 -24.35 9.45
N ARG A 195 12.34 -23.53 8.54
CA ARG A 195 11.32 -23.92 7.56
C ARG A 195 11.82 -25.03 6.63
N ALA A 196 13.03 -24.91 6.09
CA ALA A 196 13.64 -25.92 5.22
C ALA A 196 13.85 -27.25 5.97
N LYS A 197 14.35 -27.20 7.21
CA LYS A 197 14.51 -28.39 8.07
C LYS A 197 13.18 -29.06 8.39
N PHE A 198 12.14 -28.27 8.71
CA PHE A 198 10.81 -28.79 8.95
C PHE A 198 10.23 -29.49 7.73
N LYS A 199 10.33 -28.89 6.54
CA LYS A 199 9.88 -29.52 5.28
C LYS A 199 10.64 -30.81 4.93
N ARG A 200 11.87 -30.96 5.42
CA ARG A 200 12.67 -32.20 5.35
C ARG A 200 12.32 -33.24 6.42
N GLY A 201 11.34 -32.97 7.30
CA GLY A 201 10.90 -33.86 8.37
C GLY A 201 11.59 -33.63 9.73
N HIS A 202 12.51 -32.68 9.84
CA HIS A 202 13.25 -32.42 11.09
C HIS A 202 12.51 -31.44 12.02
N ARG A 203 11.32 -31.82 12.47
CA ARG A 203 10.43 -30.95 13.27
C ARG A 203 11.05 -30.45 14.57
N TYR A 204 11.63 -31.34 15.37
CA TYR A 204 12.24 -30.98 16.65
C TYR A 204 13.42 -30.01 16.47
N SER A 205 14.24 -30.20 15.43
CA SER A 205 15.35 -29.29 15.13
C SER A 205 14.86 -27.89 14.75
N ALA A 206 13.75 -27.79 14.00
CA ALA A 206 13.15 -26.50 13.64
C ALA A 206 12.59 -25.79 14.87
N TYR A 207 11.86 -26.52 15.73
CA TYR A 207 11.32 -25.98 16.98
C TYR A 207 12.44 -25.47 17.92
N LYS A 208 13.48 -26.28 18.15
CA LYS A 208 14.61 -25.90 19.01
C LYS A 208 15.33 -24.64 18.50
N MET A 209 15.47 -24.52 17.17
CA MET A 209 16.09 -23.36 16.54
C MET A 209 15.27 -22.08 16.77
N MET A 210 13.95 -22.14 16.56
CA MET A 210 13.07 -20.99 16.85
C MET A 210 13.07 -20.65 18.34
N ASN A 211 13.11 -21.64 19.22
CA ASN A 211 13.13 -21.40 20.65
C ASN A 211 14.42 -20.69 21.11
N SER A 212 15.58 -21.07 20.55
CA SER A 212 16.85 -20.36 20.78
C SER A 212 16.76 -18.92 20.25
N MET A 213 16.23 -18.73 19.04
CA MET A 213 16.08 -17.38 18.49
C MET A 213 15.22 -16.48 19.38
N ILE A 214 14.11 -16.99 19.91
CA ILE A 214 13.23 -16.23 20.81
C ILE A 214 13.93 -15.91 22.15
N SER A 215 14.84 -16.76 22.64
CA SER A 215 15.61 -16.47 23.85
C SER A 215 16.75 -15.48 23.61
N ASP A 216 17.34 -15.51 22.41
CA ASP A 216 18.54 -14.74 22.07
C ASP A 216 18.18 -13.34 21.54
N CYS A 217 16.97 -13.16 20.99
CA CYS A 217 16.46 -11.88 20.47
C CYS A 217 15.27 -11.37 21.28
N SER A 218 14.92 -10.09 21.14
CA SER A 218 13.67 -9.55 21.69
C SER A 218 12.47 -10.29 21.06
N ALA A 219 11.66 -10.95 21.89
CA ALA A 219 10.51 -11.71 21.43
C ALA A 219 9.52 -10.80 20.68
N THR A 220 9.14 -11.22 19.47
CA THR A 220 8.18 -10.53 18.62
C THR A 220 7.08 -11.49 18.18
N GLY A 221 5.89 -10.95 17.84
CA GLY A 221 4.73 -11.79 17.56
C GLY A 221 4.95 -12.81 16.44
N TRP A 222 5.66 -12.40 15.37
CA TRP A 222 5.94 -13.30 14.25
C TRP A 222 6.83 -14.48 14.65
N MET A 223 7.73 -14.34 15.63
CA MET A 223 8.58 -15.45 16.07
C MET A 223 7.76 -16.56 16.72
N HIS A 224 6.79 -16.18 17.56
CA HIS A 224 5.84 -17.11 18.17
C HIS A 224 4.93 -17.74 17.12
N GLN A 225 4.45 -16.95 16.16
CA GLN A 225 3.71 -17.45 15.01
C GLN A 225 4.50 -18.52 14.24
N GLU A 226 5.78 -18.29 13.95
CA GLU A 226 6.64 -19.26 13.27
C GLU A 226 6.88 -20.51 14.13
N ARG A 227 7.17 -20.34 15.43
CA ARG A 227 7.36 -21.47 16.35
C ARG A 227 6.11 -22.36 16.43
N SER A 228 4.93 -21.76 16.36
CA SER A 228 3.63 -22.45 16.37
C SER A 228 3.47 -23.46 15.20
N LEU A 229 4.20 -23.26 14.09
CA LEU A 229 4.20 -24.18 12.95
C LEU A 229 4.90 -25.50 13.29
N TYR A 230 5.77 -25.49 14.30
CA TYR A 230 6.60 -26.63 14.69
C TYR A 230 6.12 -27.35 15.94
N CYS A 231 5.11 -26.84 16.66
CA CYS A 231 4.48 -27.49 17.82
C CYS A 231 3.02 -27.88 17.56
N SER A 232 2.39 -28.59 18.51
CA SER A 232 1.03 -29.14 18.39
C SER A 232 0.26 -28.97 19.70
N GLY A 233 -1.08 -28.98 19.61
CA GLY A 233 -1.95 -28.94 20.78
C GLY A 233 -1.87 -27.60 21.54
N LYS A 234 -1.81 -27.67 22.87
CA LYS A 234 -1.88 -26.49 23.76
C LYS A 234 -0.73 -25.50 23.56
N GLU A 235 0.48 -26.00 23.29
CA GLU A 235 1.65 -25.14 23.02
C GLU A 235 1.43 -24.27 21.79
N LYS A 236 0.77 -24.82 20.77
CA LYS A 236 0.47 -24.09 19.54
C LYS A 236 -0.50 -22.94 19.81
N LEU A 237 -1.56 -23.19 20.58
CA LEU A 237 -2.53 -22.16 20.97
C LEU A 237 -1.87 -21.06 21.80
N LEU A 238 -1.04 -21.42 22.77
CA LEU A 238 -0.28 -20.47 23.57
C LEU A 238 0.60 -19.56 22.68
N ASP A 239 1.30 -20.15 21.70
CA ASP A 239 2.09 -19.38 20.75
C ASP A 239 1.23 -18.44 19.88
N MET A 240 0.00 -18.82 19.51
CA MET A 240 -0.92 -17.93 18.78
C MET A 240 -1.40 -16.76 19.63
N ASP A 241 -1.69 -17.00 20.90
CA ASP A 241 -2.15 -15.98 21.82
C ASP A 241 -1.03 -14.96 22.08
N ILE A 242 0.19 -15.44 22.37
CA ILE A 242 1.38 -14.57 22.51
C ILE A 242 1.65 -13.82 21.20
N ALA A 243 1.52 -14.48 20.05
CA ALA A 243 1.71 -13.82 18.75
C ALA A 243 0.71 -12.67 18.54
N THR A 244 -0.56 -12.87 18.92
CA THR A 244 -1.61 -11.85 18.81
C THR A 244 -1.38 -10.69 19.78
N ASP A 245 -0.94 -10.98 21.00
CA ASP A 245 -0.70 -9.96 22.03
C ASP A 245 0.50 -9.07 21.68
N LEU A 246 1.55 -9.65 21.08
CA LEU A 246 2.73 -8.91 20.64
C LEU A 246 2.53 -8.20 19.30
N ASP A 247 1.80 -8.81 18.36
CA ASP A 247 1.48 -8.25 17.05
C ASP A 247 0.08 -8.68 16.59
N PRO A 248 -0.95 -7.86 16.85
CA PRO A 248 -2.32 -8.16 16.47
C PRO A 248 -2.55 -8.03 14.96
N THR A 249 -1.58 -7.56 14.18
CA THR A 249 -1.71 -7.39 12.73
C THR A 249 -1.44 -8.70 11.98
N LEU A 250 -0.94 -9.71 12.66
CA LEU A 250 -0.70 -11.05 12.12
C LEU A 250 -2.02 -11.74 11.81
N THR A 251 -2.23 -12.14 10.56
CA THR A 251 -3.50 -12.78 10.14
C THR A 251 -3.57 -14.25 10.54
N PHE A 252 -2.44 -14.94 10.64
CA PHE A 252 -2.42 -16.39 10.85
C PHE A 252 -3.00 -16.85 12.20
N PRO A 253 -2.74 -16.19 13.35
CA PRO A 253 -3.35 -16.55 14.62
C PRO A 253 -4.89 -16.57 14.58
N TYR A 254 -5.51 -15.52 14.03
CA TYR A 254 -6.96 -15.42 13.87
C TYR A 254 -7.50 -16.52 12.94
N LYS A 255 -6.85 -16.71 11.78
CA LYS A 255 -7.23 -17.76 10.82
C LYS A 255 -7.16 -19.16 11.46
N PHE A 256 -6.11 -19.43 12.22
CA PHE A 256 -5.95 -20.71 12.92
C PHE A 256 -7.03 -20.93 13.99
N ARG A 257 -7.29 -19.93 14.84
CA ARG A 257 -8.36 -20.02 15.85
C ARG A 257 -9.74 -20.18 15.21
N ALA A 258 -10.02 -19.46 14.13
CA ALA A 258 -11.27 -19.62 13.38
C ALA A 258 -11.45 -21.05 12.85
N VAL A 259 -10.42 -21.65 12.26
CA VAL A 259 -10.47 -23.06 11.80
C VAL A 259 -10.67 -24.02 12.98
N SER A 260 -9.98 -23.83 14.10
CA SER A 260 -10.17 -24.65 15.31
C SER A 260 -11.61 -24.57 15.82
N LEU A 261 -12.22 -23.39 15.81
CA LEU A 261 -13.62 -23.19 16.22
C LEU A 261 -14.60 -23.86 15.23
N VAL A 262 -14.30 -23.85 13.94
CA VAL A 262 -15.08 -24.57 12.93
C VAL A 262 -15.01 -26.08 13.14
N GLU A 263 -13.83 -26.63 13.46
CA GLU A 263 -13.68 -28.05 13.83
C GLU A 263 -14.52 -28.42 15.05
N GLU A 264 -14.72 -27.48 15.99
CA GLU A 264 -15.61 -27.60 17.15
C GLU A 264 -17.08 -27.27 16.85
N SER A 265 -17.47 -27.04 15.59
CA SER A 265 -18.82 -26.63 15.15
C SER A 265 -19.31 -25.29 15.73
N GLN A 266 -18.40 -24.43 16.19
CA GLN A 266 -18.70 -23.09 16.71
C GLN A 266 -18.58 -22.01 15.62
N PHE A 267 -19.43 -22.11 14.59
CA PHE A 267 -19.32 -21.25 13.39
C PHE A 267 -19.47 -19.75 13.69
N GLY A 268 -20.40 -19.38 14.59
CA GLY A 268 -20.60 -17.97 14.99
C GLY A 268 -19.35 -17.37 15.64
N ALA A 269 -18.71 -18.12 16.55
CA ALA A 269 -17.46 -17.69 17.19
C ALA A 269 -16.32 -17.58 16.18
N ALA A 270 -16.24 -18.49 15.19
CA ALA A 270 -15.25 -18.42 14.12
C ALA A 270 -15.41 -17.16 13.26
N VAL A 271 -16.65 -16.78 12.93
CA VAL A 271 -16.95 -15.53 12.22
C VAL A 271 -16.58 -14.32 13.08
N THR A 272 -16.91 -14.32 14.37
CA THR A 272 -16.51 -13.25 15.29
C THR A 272 -15.00 -13.09 15.35
N GLU A 273 -14.25 -14.19 15.40
CA GLU A 273 -12.79 -14.18 15.42
C GLU A 273 -12.19 -13.58 14.15
N LEU A 274 -12.73 -13.92 12.96
CA LEU A 274 -12.31 -13.29 11.70
C LEU A 274 -12.71 -11.81 11.63
N ASN A 275 -13.87 -11.44 12.18
CA ASN A 275 -14.32 -10.05 12.22
C ASN A 275 -13.38 -9.16 13.04
N ARG A 276 -12.74 -9.69 14.10
CA ARG A 276 -11.78 -8.94 14.91
C ARG A 276 -10.65 -8.37 14.06
N ILE A 277 -10.00 -9.19 13.25
CA ILE A 277 -8.92 -8.71 12.38
C ILE A 277 -9.45 -7.89 11.19
N MET A 278 -10.56 -8.30 10.59
CA MET A 278 -11.13 -7.60 9.43
C MET A 278 -11.68 -6.22 9.77
N GLY A 279 -11.90 -5.90 11.05
CA GLY A 279 -12.27 -4.57 11.51
C GLY A 279 -11.21 -3.50 11.29
N PHE A 280 -9.93 -3.88 11.21
CA PHE A 280 -8.81 -2.96 11.01
C PHE A 280 -7.83 -3.37 9.89
N LYS A 281 -7.82 -4.64 9.48
CA LYS A 281 -6.98 -5.17 8.40
C LYS A 281 -7.75 -6.20 7.58
N VAL A 282 -8.30 -5.74 6.46
CA VAL A 282 -8.97 -6.63 5.49
C VAL A 282 -7.92 -7.36 4.66
N SER A 283 -8.07 -8.67 4.52
CA SER A 283 -7.22 -9.49 3.64
C SER A 283 -8.06 -10.49 2.83
N PRO A 284 -7.66 -10.83 1.59
CA PRO A 284 -8.35 -11.80 0.75
C PRO A 284 -8.54 -13.16 1.44
N ASP A 285 -7.50 -13.68 2.10
CA ASP A 285 -7.57 -14.97 2.82
C ASP A 285 -8.66 -14.97 3.90
N CYS A 286 -8.79 -13.89 4.69
CA CYS A 286 -9.79 -13.81 5.74
C CYS A 286 -11.21 -13.71 5.16
N LEU A 287 -11.38 -12.98 4.05
CA LEU A 287 -12.64 -12.92 3.31
C LEU A 287 -13.03 -14.29 2.75
N GLU A 288 -12.07 -15.01 2.15
CA GLU A 288 -12.31 -16.37 1.65
C GLU A 288 -12.74 -17.31 2.78
N MET A 289 -12.02 -17.31 3.91
CA MET A 289 -12.38 -18.15 5.07
C MET A 289 -13.76 -17.81 5.62
N ARG A 290 -14.08 -16.53 5.79
CA ARG A 290 -15.40 -16.11 6.28
C ARG A 290 -16.51 -16.51 5.31
N ALA A 291 -16.27 -16.37 4.00
CA ALA A 291 -17.21 -16.82 2.97
C ALA A 291 -17.47 -18.34 3.07
N TRP A 292 -16.44 -19.16 3.26
CA TRP A 292 -16.62 -20.61 3.44
C TRP A 292 -17.44 -20.95 4.68
N ILE A 293 -17.16 -20.29 5.81
CA ILE A 293 -17.92 -20.49 7.04
C ILE A 293 -19.39 -20.08 6.82
N SER A 294 -19.63 -18.94 6.16
CA SER A 294 -20.97 -18.50 5.79
C SER A 294 -21.71 -19.48 4.89
N ILE A 295 -21.04 -20.10 3.91
CA ILE A 295 -21.65 -21.16 3.07
C ILE A 295 -22.06 -22.35 3.93
N VAL A 296 -21.21 -22.79 4.88
CA VAL A 296 -21.52 -23.90 5.79
C VAL A 296 -22.69 -23.56 6.73
N MET A 297 -22.81 -22.30 7.13
CA MET A 297 -23.95 -21.80 7.92
C MET A 297 -25.22 -21.55 7.11
N GLU A 298 -25.22 -21.82 5.80
CA GLU A 298 -26.31 -21.48 4.86
C GLU A 298 -26.60 -19.97 4.75
N ASP A 299 -25.67 -19.12 5.20
CA ASP A 299 -25.68 -17.66 5.00
C ASP A 299 -25.08 -17.31 3.63
N TYR A 300 -25.82 -17.59 2.57
CA TYR A 300 -25.37 -17.35 1.20
C TYR A 300 -25.22 -15.85 0.87
N GLU A 301 -25.96 -14.98 1.55
CA GLU A 301 -25.83 -13.52 1.42
C GLU A 301 -24.50 -13.02 1.97
N GLY A 302 -24.13 -13.47 3.19
CA GLY A 302 -22.82 -13.19 3.78
C GLY A 302 -21.68 -13.72 2.94
N ALA A 303 -21.81 -14.94 2.40
CA ALA A 303 -20.81 -15.53 1.51
C ALA A 303 -20.62 -14.72 0.22
N LEU A 304 -21.70 -14.36 -0.47
CA LEU A 304 -21.62 -13.54 -1.69
C LEU A 304 -21.04 -12.16 -1.43
N LYS A 305 -21.37 -11.55 -0.28
CA LYS A 305 -20.78 -10.28 0.15
C LYS A 305 -19.26 -10.37 0.21
N ASP A 306 -18.75 -11.39 0.87
CA ASP A 306 -17.31 -11.57 1.09
C ASP A 306 -16.56 -11.92 -0.19
N ILE A 307 -17.12 -12.81 -1.03
CA ILE A 307 -16.52 -13.18 -2.32
C ILE A 307 -16.44 -11.96 -3.24
N ARG A 308 -17.50 -11.16 -3.33
CA ARG A 308 -17.51 -9.95 -4.16
C ARG A 308 -16.52 -8.91 -3.65
N ALA A 309 -16.44 -8.70 -2.34
CA ALA A 309 -15.45 -7.80 -1.75
C ALA A 309 -14.02 -8.30 -2.04
N LEU A 310 -13.77 -9.61 -1.92
CA LEU A 310 -12.50 -10.24 -2.27
C LEU A 310 -12.13 -9.99 -3.74
N LEU A 311 -13.06 -10.15 -4.68
CA LEU A 311 -12.82 -9.87 -6.10
C LEU A 311 -12.55 -8.38 -6.38
N THR A 312 -13.04 -7.46 -5.54
CA THR A 312 -12.63 -6.05 -5.64
C THR A 312 -11.17 -5.83 -5.25
N LEU A 313 -10.64 -6.62 -4.31
CA LEU A 313 -9.23 -6.57 -3.89
C LEU A 313 -8.35 -7.27 -4.92
N GLU A 314 -8.75 -8.46 -5.35
CA GLU A 314 -8.01 -9.31 -6.28
C GLU A 314 -8.96 -9.90 -7.34
N PRO A 315 -9.07 -9.27 -8.53
CA PRO A 315 -10.02 -9.66 -9.57
C PRO A 315 -9.81 -11.08 -10.09
N ASN A 316 -8.56 -11.54 -10.11
CA ASN A 316 -8.17 -12.85 -10.62
C ASN A 316 -7.97 -13.87 -9.47
N PHE A 317 -8.60 -13.65 -8.31
CA PHE A 317 -8.42 -14.52 -7.16
C PHE A 317 -8.97 -15.93 -7.45
N LEU A 318 -8.13 -16.93 -7.22
CA LEU A 318 -8.49 -18.33 -7.36
C LEU A 318 -8.76 -18.94 -5.99
N MET A 319 -10.05 -19.14 -5.69
CA MET A 319 -10.54 -19.81 -4.49
C MET A 319 -10.22 -21.32 -4.54
N PHE A 320 -10.34 -21.97 -3.38
CA PHE A 320 -10.22 -23.43 -3.24
C PHE A 320 -8.85 -23.97 -3.72
N ASN A 321 -7.77 -23.60 -3.02
CA ASN A 321 -6.40 -24.01 -3.38
C ASN A 321 -6.05 -23.69 -4.85
N LYS A 322 -6.43 -22.50 -5.30
CA LYS A 322 -6.20 -21.99 -6.66
C LYS A 322 -6.91 -22.78 -7.78
N LYS A 323 -8.11 -23.31 -7.53
CA LYS A 323 -8.82 -24.16 -8.51
C LYS A 323 -10.06 -23.50 -9.11
N ILE A 324 -10.75 -22.64 -8.36
CA ILE A 324 -12.04 -22.08 -8.77
C ILE A 324 -11.90 -20.56 -8.82
N HIS A 325 -12.21 -19.95 -9.96
CA HIS A 325 -12.27 -18.49 -10.05
C HIS A 325 -13.41 -17.96 -9.19
N GLY A 326 -13.20 -16.87 -8.46
CA GLY A 326 -14.23 -16.31 -7.57
C GLY A 326 -15.54 -15.99 -8.29
N ASP A 327 -15.48 -15.54 -9.56
CA ASP A 327 -16.69 -15.30 -10.37
C ASP A 327 -17.56 -16.55 -10.54
N HIS A 328 -16.95 -17.72 -10.72
CA HIS A 328 -17.70 -18.97 -10.81
C HIS A 328 -18.45 -19.27 -9.52
N MET A 329 -17.83 -18.97 -8.37
CA MET A 329 -18.50 -19.11 -7.08
C MET A 329 -19.68 -18.13 -6.94
N VAL A 330 -19.52 -16.90 -7.43
CA VAL A 330 -20.61 -15.91 -7.46
C VAL A 330 -21.78 -16.44 -8.31
N GLU A 331 -21.51 -17.04 -9.47
CA GLU A 331 -22.54 -17.64 -10.33
C GLU A 331 -23.26 -18.80 -9.65
N LEU A 332 -22.55 -19.66 -8.93
CA LEU A 332 -23.12 -20.80 -8.22
C LEU A 332 -24.03 -20.39 -7.07
N LEU A 333 -23.64 -19.37 -6.30
CA LEU A 333 -24.41 -18.89 -5.15
C LEU A 333 -25.55 -17.94 -5.53
N ARG A 334 -25.47 -17.31 -6.71
CA ARG A 334 -26.46 -16.34 -7.18
C ARG A 334 -27.91 -16.84 -7.09
N PRO A 335 -28.28 -18.07 -7.49
CA PRO A 335 -29.67 -18.53 -7.45
C PRO A 335 -30.22 -18.71 -6.03
N LEU A 336 -29.35 -18.81 -5.02
CA LEU A 336 -29.72 -19.05 -3.63
C LEU A 336 -30.03 -17.76 -2.86
N VAL A 337 -29.82 -16.59 -3.50
CA VAL A 337 -29.95 -15.27 -2.87
C VAL A 337 -30.92 -14.38 -3.64
N GLN A 338 -31.60 -13.48 -2.92
CA GLN A 338 -32.50 -12.49 -3.51
C GLN A 338 -31.77 -11.69 -4.60
N GLN A 339 -32.33 -11.70 -5.81
CA GLN A 339 -31.80 -10.89 -6.91
C GLN A 339 -32.24 -9.43 -6.73
N TRP A 340 -31.25 -8.54 -6.77
CA TRP A 340 -31.48 -7.11 -6.70
C TRP A 340 -31.59 -6.52 -8.11
N ASN A 341 -32.59 -5.66 -8.31
CA ASN A 341 -32.61 -4.78 -9.47
C ASN A 341 -31.64 -3.60 -9.23
N GLN A 342 -31.50 -2.73 -10.24
CA GLN A 342 -30.59 -1.58 -10.13
C GLN A 342 -30.98 -0.61 -9.00
N ALA A 343 -32.28 -0.39 -8.77
CA ALA A 343 -32.76 0.49 -7.70
C ALA A 343 -32.48 -0.10 -6.31
N ASP A 344 -32.68 -1.40 -6.14
CA ASP A 344 -32.34 -2.13 -4.91
C ASP A 344 -30.85 -2.00 -4.61
N CYS A 345 -29.98 -2.14 -5.61
CA CYS A 345 -28.54 -1.97 -5.45
C CYS A 345 -28.18 -0.56 -4.96
N TRP A 346 -28.80 0.48 -5.52
CA TRP A 346 -28.56 1.86 -5.08
C TRP A 346 -29.03 2.09 -3.64
N MET A 347 -30.17 1.52 -3.25
CA MET A 347 -30.67 1.57 -1.87
C MET A 347 -29.73 0.85 -0.91
N GLN A 348 -29.31 -0.37 -1.24
CA GLN A 348 -28.38 -1.15 -0.43
C GLN A 348 -27.02 -0.45 -0.30
N LEU A 349 -26.51 0.15 -1.38
CA LEU A 349 -25.28 0.93 -1.33
C LEU A 349 -25.42 2.14 -0.39
N TYR A 350 -26.55 2.84 -0.47
CA TYR A 350 -26.80 4.00 0.37
C TYR A 350 -26.93 3.63 1.86
N ASP A 351 -27.68 2.58 2.19
CA ASP A 351 -27.88 2.15 3.58
C ASP A 351 -26.58 1.63 4.20
N ARG A 352 -25.82 0.77 3.48
CA ARG A 352 -24.54 0.22 3.97
C ARG A 352 -23.44 1.28 4.11
N TRP A 353 -23.38 2.21 3.17
CA TRP A 353 -22.42 3.31 3.29
C TRP A 353 -22.77 4.23 4.47
N SER A 354 -24.07 4.45 4.69
CA SER A 354 -24.55 5.23 5.83
C SER A 354 -24.21 4.55 7.16
N SER A 355 -24.30 3.21 7.25
CA SER A 355 -23.90 2.46 8.46
C SER A 355 -22.39 2.22 8.60
N VAL A 356 -21.57 2.76 7.69
CA VAL A 356 -20.10 2.56 7.65
C VAL A 356 -19.73 1.07 7.48
N ASP A 357 -20.53 0.33 6.72
CA ASP A 357 -20.23 -1.03 6.26
C ASP A 357 -19.44 -0.97 4.94
N ASP A 358 -18.13 -0.68 5.04
CA ASP A 358 -17.28 -0.49 3.85
C ASP A 358 -17.14 -1.81 3.03
N ILE A 359 -17.10 -2.99 3.68
CA ILE A 359 -17.02 -4.30 2.99
C ILE A 359 -18.32 -4.59 2.24
N GLY A 360 -19.48 -4.41 2.88
CA GLY A 360 -20.76 -4.61 2.23
C GLY A 360 -21.01 -3.61 1.11
N SER A 361 -20.57 -2.35 1.29
CA SER A 361 -20.63 -1.33 0.24
C SER A 361 -19.80 -1.75 -0.98
N LEU A 362 -18.58 -2.29 -0.79
CA LEU A 362 -17.75 -2.82 -1.87
C LEU A 362 -18.42 -3.96 -2.62
N ALA A 363 -19.06 -4.88 -1.90
CA ALA A 363 -19.77 -6.00 -2.50
C ALA A 363 -20.94 -5.54 -3.39
N VAL A 364 -21.67 -4.51 -2.96
CA VAL A 364 -22.74 -3.89 -3.75
C VAL A 364 -22.17 -3.21 -5.00
N VAL A 365 -21.09 -2.41 -4.85
CA VAL A 365 -20.45 -1.76 -6.00
C VAL A 365 -19.92 -2.78 -7.01
N HIS A 366 -19.32 -3.88 -6.56
CA HIS A 366 -18.89 -4.97 -7.42
C HIS A 366 -20.07 -5.57 -8.20
N HIS A 367 -21.19 -5.84 -7.52
CA HIS A 367 -22.38 -6.36 -8.18
C HIS A 367 -22.93 -5.41 -9.25
N MET A 368 -22.93 -4.10 -8.98
CA MET A 368 -23.35 -3.10 -9.95
C MET A 368 -22.41 -3.02 -11.16
N LEU A 369 -21.10 -3.11 -10.94
CA LEU A 369 -20.08 -3.13 -12.00
C LEU A 369 -20.14 -4.39 -12.86
N ALA A 370 -20.58 -5.53 -12.32
CA ALA A 370 -20.82 -6.74 -13.11
C ALA A 370 -21.95 -6.53 -14.14
N ASN A 371 -22.93 -5.68 -13.83
CA ASN A 371 -24.02 -5.35 -14.75
C ASN A 371 -23.67 -4.18 -15.69
N ASP A 372 -22.87 -3.20 -15.26
CA ASP A 372 -22.38 -2.07 -16.07
C ASP A 372 -20.88 -1.83 -15.85
N PRO A 373 -20.00 -2.60 -16.51
CA PRO A 373 -18.55 -2.49 -16.33
C PRO A 373 -17.99 -1.20 -16.94
N GLY A 374 -18.77 -0.45 -17.72
CA GLY A 374 -18.36 0.84 -18.29
C GLY A 374 -18.54 2.02 -17.34
N LYS A 375 -19.11 1.83 -16.14
CA LYS A 375 -19.46 2.94 -15.26
C LYS A 375 -18.27 3.47 -14.46
N SER A 376 -17.60 4.49 -15.01
CA SER A 376 -16.47 5.22 -14.38
C SER A 376 -16.73 5.64 -12.93
N LEU A 377 -17.90 6.25 -12.67
CA LEU A 377 -18.31 6.72 -11.34
C LEU A 377 -18.31 5.62 -10.26
N LEU A 378 -18.73 4.40 -10.60
CA LEU A 378 -18.76 3.29 -9.62
C LEU A 378 -17.35 2.83 -9.26
N ARG A 379 -16.43 2.82 -10.23
CA ARG A 379 -15.01 2.54 -9.97
C ARG A 379 -14.35 3.63 -9.13
N PHE A 380 -14.72 4.89 -9.34
CA PHE A 380 -14.28 5.97 -8.47
C PHE A 380 -14.75 5.74 -7.02
N ARG A 381 -16.02 5.38 -6.80
CA ARG A 381 -16.52 5.04 -5.45
C ARG A 381 -15.84 3.84 -4.83
N GLN A 382 -15.57 2.81 -5.65
CA GLN A 382 -14.80 1.65 -5.24
C GLN A 382 -13.42 2.08 -4.72
N SER A 383 -12.73 3.00 -5.39
CA SER A 383 -11.44 3.52 -4.94
C SER A 383 -11.53 4.20 -3.56
N LEU A 384 -12.56 5.02 -3.32
CA LEU A 384 -12.78 5.69 -2.03
C LEU A 384 -13.03 4.70 -0.88
N LEU A 385 -13.79 3.63 -1.12
CA LEU A 385 -14.02 2.57 -0.13
C LEU A 385 -12.73 1.79 0.16
N LEU A 386 -11.96 1.48 -0.88
CA LEU A 386 -10.69 0.77 -0.73
C LEU A 386 -9.66 1.60 0.04
N LEU A 387 -9.63 2.93 -0.13
CA LEU A 387 -8.79 3.81 0.69
C LEU A 387 -9.19 3.75 2.17
N ARG A 388 -10.49 3.71 2.50
CA ARG A 388 -10.95 3.56 3.90
C ARG A 388 -10.56 2.22 4.53
N LEU A 389 -10.51 1.16 3.73
CA LEU A 389 -10.04 -0.15 4.15
C LEU A 389 -8.51 -0.30 4.11
N ASN A 390 -7.78 0.80 3.92
CA ASN A 390 -6.32 0.84 3.82
C ASN A 390 -5.74 -0.06 2.69
N CYS A 391 -6.50 -0.22 1.60
CA CYS A 391 -6.15 -1.06 0.45
C CYS A 391 -5.65 -0.19 -0.72
N GLN A 392 -4.55 0.55 -0.52
CA GLN A 392 -4.05 1.58 -1.46
C GLN A 392 -3.81 1.07 -2.89
N LYS A 393 -3.18 -0.11 -3.05
CA LYS A 393 -2.92 -0.70 -4.38
C LYS A 393 -4.22 -0.95 -5.15
N ALA A 394 -5.22 -1.55 -4.51
CA ALA A 394 -6.52 -1.83 -5.11
C ALA A 394 -7.30 -0.52 -5.39
N ALA A 395 -7.18 0.47 -4.51
CA ALA A 395 -7.78 1.79 -4.70
C ALA A 395 -7.23 2.48 -5.95
N MET A 396 -5.91 2.55 -6.08
CA MET A 396 -5.23 3.15 -7.25
C MET A 396 -5.57 2.41 -8.54
N ARG A 397 -5.64 1.07 -8.52
CA ARG A 397 -6.12 0.28 -9.68
C ARG A 397 -7.54 0.68 -10.08
N SER A 398 -8.44 0.78 -9.10
CA SER A 398 -9.85 1.15 -9.34
C SER A 398 -9.98 2.57 -9.90
N LEU A 399 -9.18 3.51 -9.40
CA LEU A 399 -9.13 4.89 -9.87
C LEU A 399 -8.59 5.00 -11.31
N ARG A 400 -7.53 4.26 -11.64
CA ARG A 400 -7.02 4.15 -13.03
C ARG A 400 -8.06 3.57 -13.98
N LEU A 401 -8.79 2.53 -13.55
CA LEU A 401 -9.89 2.00 -14.36
C LEU A 401 -11.05 3.00 -14.50
N ALA A 402 -11.34 3.81 -13.47
CA ALA A 402 -12.33 4.90 -13.58
C ALA A 402 -11.95 5.90 -14.67
N ARG A 403 -10.68 6.30 -14.71
CA ARG A 403 -10.09 7.13 -15.77
C ARG A 403 -10.19 6.48 -17.15
N ASN A 404 -9.80 5.20 -17.29
CA ASN A 404 -9.80 4.53 -18.58
C ASN A 404 -11.21 4.33 -19.15
N HIS A 405 -12.21 4.15 -18.29
CA HIS A 405 -13.61 3.98 -18.67
C HIS A 405 -14.41 5.29 -18.66
N SER A 406 -13.76 6.45 -18.48
CA SER A 406 -14.42 7.77 -18.55
C SER A 406 -15.07 7.97 -19.93
N LYS A 407 -16.34 8.36 -19.97
CA LYS A 407 -17.05 8.63 -21.24
C LYS A 407 -16.84 10.05 -21.74
N SER A 408 -16.53 10.97 -20.85
CA SER A 408 -16.30 12.38 -21.13
C SER A 408 -14.88 12.79 -20.72
N GLU A 409 -14.38 13.83 -21.37
CA GLU A 409 -13.09 14.42 -21.05
C GLU A 409 -13.08 15.04 -19.64
N HIS A 410 -14.15 15.73 -19.25
CA HIS A 410 -14.24 16.32 -17.91
C HIS A 410 -14.17 15.25 -16.79
N GLU A 411 -14.82 14.09 -16.94
CA GLU A 411 -14.71 12.99 -15.97
C GLU A 411 -13.27 12.48 -15.89
N ARG A 412 -12.61 12.33 -17.04
CA ARG A 412 -11.22 11.88 -17.12
C ARG A 412 -10.29 12.81 -16.35
N LEU A 413 -10.42 14.12 -16.55
CA LEU A 413 -9.63 15.15 -15.88
C LEU A 413 -9.83 15.12 -14.36
N VAL A 414 -11.06 14.90 -13.88
CA VAL A 414 -11.33 14.72 -12.44
C VAL A 414 -10.57 13.52 -11.88
N TYR A 415 -10.62 12.37 -12.55
CA TYR A 415 -9.93 11.18 -12.07
C TYR A 415 -8.40 11.30 -12.16
N GLU A 416 -7.87 11.94 -13.20
CA GLU A 416 -6.45 12.31 -13.28
C GLU A 416 -6.06 13.23 -12.13
N GLY A 417 -6.89 14.22 -11.81
CA GLY A 417 -6.68 15.11 -10.68
C GLY A 417 -6.65 14.38 -9.34
N TRP A 418 -7.54 13.41 -9.10
CA TRP A 418 -7.48 12.56 -7.89
C TRP A 418 -6.20 11.70 -7.85
N ILE A 419 -5.76 11.13 -8.97
CA ILE A 419 -4.51 10.35 -9.03
C ILE A 419 -3.31 11.25 -8.69
N LEU A 420 -3.26 12.46 -9.25
CA LEU A 420 -2.20 13.43 -9.00
C LEU A 420 -2.20 13.88 -7.53
N TYR A 421 -3.37 14.17 -6.98
CA TYR A 421 -3.53 14.52 -5.57
C TYR A 421 -3.05 13.40 -4.65
N ASP A 422 -3.49 12.16 -4.88
CA ASP A 422 -3.09 10.98 -4.09
C ASP A 422 -1.60 10.64 -4.21
N THR A 423 -0.93 11.10 -5.28
CA THR A 423 0.52 10.92 -5.50
C THR A 423 1.35 12.13 -5.08
N GLY A 424 0.74 13.16 -4.47
CA GLY A 424 1.43 14.34 -3.95
C GLY A 424 1.57 15.52 -4.93
N HIS A 425 1.12 15.38 -6.17
CA HIS A 425 1.18 16.42 -7.22
C HIS A 425 -0.03 17.36 -7.12
N ARG A 426 -0.14 18.11 -6.02
CA ARG A 426 -1.32 18.90 -5.68
C ARG A 426 -1.62 20.03 -6.67
N GLU A 427 -0.61 20.77 -7.12
CA GLU A 427 -0.80 21.89 -8.07
C GLU A 427 -1.34 21.39 -9.41
N GLU A 428 -0.81 20.28 -9.91
CA GLU A 428 -1.31 19.64 -11.13
C GLU A 428 -2.74 19.11 -10.95
N ALA A 429 -3.07 18.57 -9.77
CA ALA A 429 -4.42 18.15 -9.45
C ALA A 429 -5.42 19.33 -9.48
N LEU A 430 -5.03 20.50 -8.95
CA LEU A 430 -5.83 21.72 -9.00
C LEU A 430 -6.05 22.19 -10.44
N ALA A 431 -4.98 22.21 -11.25
CA ALA A 431 -5.07 22.56 -12.67
C ALA A 431 -6.05 21.65 -13.42
N LYS A 432 -6.02 20.33 -13.14
CA LYS A 432 -6.95 19.37 -13.74
C LYS A 432 -8.39 19.58 -13.31
N ALA A 433 -8.62 19.93 -12.04
CA ALA A 433 -9.95 20.27 -11.56
C ALA A 433 -10.50 21.54 -12.25
N GLU A 434 -9.67 22.57 -12.43
CA GLU A 434 -10.02 23.81 -13.14
C GLU A 434 -10.33 23.58 -14.62
N GLU A 435 -9.48 22.81 -15.30
CA GLU A 435 -9.67 22.40 -16.68
C GLU A 435 -11.02 21.65 -16.83
N SER A 436 -11.31 20.71 -15.94
CA SER A 436 -12.59 20.02 -15.92
C SER A 436 -13.78 20.97 -15.71
N ILE A 437 -13.69 21.92 -14.78
CA ILE A 437 -14.78 22.88 -14.49
C ILE A 437 -15.05 23.77 -15.71
N SER A 438 -14.01 24.14 -16.45
CA SER A 438 -14.11 24.96 -17.66
C SER A 438 -14.88 24.26 -18.78
N ILE A 439 -14.77 22.93 -18.88
CA ILE A 439 -15.51 22.11 -19.83
C ILE A 439 -16.94 21.89 -19.35
N GLN A 440 -17.10 21.38 -18.12
CA GLN A 440 -18.39 21.08 -17.52
C GLN A 440 -18.35 21.21 -16.00
N ARG A 441 -19.25 22.03 -15.48
CA ARG A 441 -19.52 22.14 -14.05
C ARG A 441 -20.06 20.81 -13.51
N SER A 442 -19.33 20.18 -12.60
CA SER A 442 -19.69 18.91 -11.97
C SER A 442 -19.41 18.95 -10.47
N PHE A 443 -20.15 18.15 -9.70
CA PHE A 443 -19.93 18.04 -8.26
C PHE A 443 -18.48 17.62 -7.98
N GLU A 444 -17.99 16.61 -8.69
CA GLU A 444 -16.70 15.98 -8.44
C GLU A 444 -15.53 16.92 -8.72
N ALA A 445 -15.61 17.77 -9.75
CA ALA A 445 -14.55 18.73 -10.05
C ALA A 445 -14.47 19.86 -9.01
N TYR A 446 -15.61 20.42 -8.60
CA TYR A 446 -15.65 21.40 -7.50
C TYR A 446 -15.20 20.78 -6.18
N PHE A 447 -15.61 19.54 -5.89
CA PHE A 447 -15.24 18.84 -4.67
C PHE A 447 -13.74 18.53 -4.63
N LEU A 448 -13.14 18.04 -5.73
CA LEU A 448 -11.69 17.83 -5.84
C LEU A 448 -10.93 19.15 -5.61
N LYS A 449 -11.35 20.23 -6.28
CA LYS A 449 -10.70 21.54 -6.12
C LYS A 449 -10.79 22.05 -4.69
N ALA A 450 -11.96 21.95 -4.05
CA ALA A 450 -12.15 22.34 -2.66
C ALA A 450 -11.27 21.50 -1.72
N TYR A 451 -11.19 20.19 -1.96
CA TYR A 451 -10.41 19.27 -1.14
C TYR A 451 -8.91 19.55 -1.23
N ALA A 452 -8.38 19.73 -2.45
CA ALA A 452 -6.97 20.02 -2.66
C ALA A 452 -6.53 21.38 -2.10
N LEU A 453 -7.42 22.38 -2.04
CA LEU A 453 -7.15 23.70 -1.45
C LEU A 453 -7.28 23.74 0.07
N ALA A 454 -8.19 22.95 0.65
CA ALA A 454 -8.35 22.88 2.11
C ALA A 454 -7.07 22.37 2.80
N ASP A 455 -6.26 21.58 2.09
CA ASP A 455 -5.01 21.00 2.59
C ASP A 455 -3.77 21.90 2.51
N SER A 456 -3.82 23.02 1.77
CA SER A 456 -2.61 23.80 1.44
C SER A 456 -2.32 24.97 2.39
N THR A 457 -3.33 25.69 2.87
CA THR A 457 -3.18 26.81 3.82
C THR A 457 -4.53 27.17 4.45
N LEU A 458 -4.58 27.30 5.78
CA LEU A 458 -5.77 27.69 6.56
C LEU A 458 -5.78 29.21 6.83
N ASP A 459 -5.57 30.01 5.79
CA ASP A 459 -5.82 31.45 5.92
C ASP A 459 -7.34 31.75 5.79
N PRO A 460 -7.83 32.85 6.38
CA PRO A 460 -9.26 33.17 6.32
C PRO A 460 -9.80 33.41 4.91
N GLU A 461 -8.96 33.80 3.95
CA GLU A 461 -9.39 34.08 2.57
C GLU A 461 -9.50 32.79 1.75
N SER A 462 -8.54 31.87 1.86
CA SER A 462 -8.65 30.53 1.26
C SER A 462 -9.84 29.75 1.82
N SER A 463 -10.12 29.86 3.12
CA SER A 463 -11.28 29.21 3.76
C SER A 463 -12.62 29.70 3.17
N LYS A 464 -12.76 31.01 2.91
CA LYS A 464 -13.93 31.57 2.20
C LYS A 464 -14.06 31.03 0.78
N TYR A 465 -12.95 30.90 0.07
CA TYR A 465 -12.95 30.37 -1.30
C TYR A 465 -13.33 28.88 -1.32
N VAL A 466 -12.81 28.07 -0.39
CA VAL A 466 -13.19 26.66 -0.23
C VAL A 466 -14.67 26.51 0.08
N ILE A 467 -15.22 27.35 0.96
CA ILE A 467 -16.66 27.39 1.25
C ILE A 467 -17.46 27.64 -0.03
N GLN A 468 -17.07 28.64 -0.82
CA GLN A 468 -17.73 28.93 -2.09
C GLN A 468 -17.68 27.72 -3.04
N LEU A 469 -16.54 27.05 -3.16
CA LEU A 469 -16.41 25.85 -3.99
C LEU A 469 -17.32 24.70 -3.53
N LEU A 470 -17.44 24.47 -2.23
CA LEU A 470 -18.32 23.44 -1.67
C LEU A 470 -19.80 23.79 -1.86
N GLU A 471 -20.18 25.07 -1.74
CA GLU A 471 -21.53 25.55 -2.06
C GLU A 471 -21.85 25.36 -3.55
N GLU A 472 -20.90 25.67 -4.44
CA GLU A 472 -21.05 25.42 -5.88
C GLU A 472 -21.14 23.91 -6.20
N ALA A 473 -20.41 23.05 -5.47
CA ALA A 473 -20.56 21.61 -5.57
C ALA A 473 -21.98 21.17 -5.18
N LEU A 474 -22.52 21.69 -4.07
CA LEU A 474 -23.87 21.37 -3.59
C LEU A 474 -24.99 21.83 -4.54
N ARG A 475 -24.75 22.87 -5.35
CA ARG A 475 -25.66 23.32 -6.42
C ARG A 475 -25.65 22.38 -7.64
N CYS A 476 -24.62 21.56 -7.81
CA CYS A 476 -24.53 20.60 -8.90
C CYS A 476 -25.38 19.34 -8.63
N PRO A 477 -25.95 18.69 -9.67
CA PRO A 477 -26.69 17.45 -9.52
C PRO A 477 -25.85 16.34 -8.85
N SER A 478 -26.31 15.86 -7.71
CA SER A 478 -25.60 14.85 -6.89
C SER A 478 -26.57 14.05 -6.02
N ASP A 479 -26.14 12.86 -5.58
CA ASP A 479 -26.92 12.00 -4.69
C ASP A 479 -26.70 12.36 -3.21
N GLY A 480 -27.53 11.83 -2.32
CA GLY A 480 -27.45 12.11 -0.88
C GLY A 480 -26.09 11.75 -0.27
N LEU A 481 -25.42 10.75 -0.84
CA LEU A 481 -24.09 10.33 -0.40
C LEU A 481 -23.03 11.42 -0.59
N ARG A 482 -22.92 11.94 -1.82
CA ARG A 482 -21.99 13.01 -2.17
C ARG A 482 -22.33 14.31 -1.45
N LYS A 483 -23.63 14.65 -1.39
CA LYS A 483 -24.11 15.81 -0.64
C LYS A 483 -23.72 15.73 0.84
N GLY A 484 -23.83 14.54 1.45
CA GLY A 484 -23.41 14.31 2.83
C GLY A 484 -21.93 14.59 3.06
N GLN A 485 -21.06 14.14 2.13
CA GLN A 485 -19.62 14.41 2.19
C GLN A 485 -19.30 15.90 2.03
N ALA A 486 -19.93 16.59 1.07
CA ALA A 486 -19.73 18.01 0.89
C ALA A 486 -20.23 18.84 2.10
N LEU A 487 -21.40 18.50 2.66
CA LEU A 487 -21.92 19.16 3.87
C LEU A 487 -21.02 18.90 5.09
N ASN A 488 -20.48 17.69 5.24
CA ASN A 488 -19.54 17.37 6.31
C ASN A 488 -18.25 18.20 6.19
N ASN A 489 -17.69 18.28 4.99
CA ASN A 489 -16.48 19.08 4.74
C ASN A 489 -16.75 20.58 4.92
N LEU A 490 -17.91 21.06 4.43
CA LEU A 490 -18.33 22.46 4.61
C LEU A 490 -18.49 22.80 6.09
N GLY A 491 -19.08 21.90 6.87
CA GLY A 491 -19.17 22.02 8.32
C GLY A 491 -17.79 22.13 8.97
N SER A 492 -16.79 21.36 8.52
CA SER A 492 -15.42 21.45 9.04
C SER A 492 -14.80 22.81 8.76
N VAL A 493 -14.90 23.31 7.52
CA VAL A 493 -14.35 24.63 7.17
C VAL A 493 -15.06 25.76 7.91
N TYR A 494 -16.35 25.64 8.20
CA TYR A 494 -17.05 26.60 9.06
C TYR A 494 -16.58 26.54 10.51
N VAL A 495 -16.25 25.36 11.05
CA VAL A 495 -15.64 25.23 12.38
C VAL A 495 -14.28 25.94 12.40
N ASP A 496 -13.46 25.74 11.39
CA ASP A 496 -12.13 26.36 11.32
C ASP A 496 -12.22 27.90 11.13
N CYS A 497 -13.33 28.39 10.56
CA CYS A 497 -13.71 29.81 10.52
C CYS A 497 -14.42 30.35 11.78
N ASP A 498 -14.53 29.56 12.86
CA ASP A 498 -15.28 29.88 14.09
C ASP A 498 -16.79 30.20 13.88
N ARG A 499 -17.38 29.74 12.76
CA ARG A 499 -18.81 29.88 12.46
C ARG A 499 -19.59 28.65 12.91
N LEU A 500 -19.64 28.46 14.23
CA LEU A 500 -20.14 27.23 14.85
C LEU A 500 -21.63 26.93 14.59
N ASP A 501 -22.49 27.95 14.46
CA ASP A 501 -23.91 27.74 14.16
C ASP A 501 -24.12 27.20 12.75
N LEU A 502 -23.48 27.82 11.75
CA LEU A 502 -23.52 27.34 10.37
C LEU A 502 -22.91 25.94 10.23
N ALA A 503 -21.86 25.64 10.99
CA ALA A 503 -21.29 24.31 11.05
C ALA A 503 -22.29 23.28 11.59
N ALA A 504 -22.97 23.59 12.71
CA ALA A 504 -24.00 22.73 13.29
C ALA A 504 -25.14 22.45 12.29
N ASP A 505 -25.60 23.47 11.56
CA ASP A 505 -26.62 23.33 10.53
C ASP A 505 -26.16 22.40 9.40
N CYS A 506 -24.91 22.54 8.94
CA CYS A 506 -24.34 21.66 7.92
C CYS A 506 -24.29 20.20 8.37
N TYR A 507 -23.81 19.93 9.59
CA TYR A 507 -23.77 18.56 10.12
C TYR A 507 -25.17 17.99 10.34
N THR A 508 -26.12 18.79 10.84
CA THR A 508 -27.52 18.38 11.01
C THR A 508 -28.16 18.03 9.66
N ASN A 509 -27.93 18.85 8.64
CA ASN A 509 -28.38 18.57 7.28
C ASN A 509 -27.73 17.30 6.70
N ALA A 510 -26.44 17.07 6.98
CA ALA A 510 -25.76 15.84 6.58
C ALA A 510 -26.35 14.60 7.28
N LEU A 511 -26.68 14.70 8.56
CA LEU A 511 -27.34 13.62 9.33
C LEU A 511 -28.77 13.34 8.84
N ASN A 512 -29.51 14.37 8.43
CA ASN A 512 -30.85 14.21 7.85
C ASN A 512 -30.83 13.40 6.54
N ILE A 513 -29.72 13.45 5.80
CA ILE A 513 -29.47 12.59 4.63
C ILE A 513 -28.61 11.37 4.97
N LYS A 514 -28.67 10.91 6.22
CA LYS A 514 -28.02 9.70 6.77
C LYS A 514 -26.49 9.65 6.63
N HIS A 515 -25.80 10.78 6.57
CA HIS A 515 -24.34 10.80 6.59
C HIS A 515 -23.81 10.64 8.03
N THR A 516 -23.75 9.40 8.52
CA THR A 516 -23.45 9.06 9.92
C THR A 516 -22.16 9.67 10.47
N ARG A 517 -21.12 9.85 9.65
CA ARG A 517 -19.85 10.48 10.10
C ARG A 517 -20.01 11.94 10.54
N ALA A 518 -21.07 12.63 10.15
CA ALA A 518 -21.34 14.00 10.58
C ALA A 518 -21.59 14.13 12.10
N HIS A 519 -21.92 13.03 12.81
CA HIS A 519 -21.98 13.02 14.27
C HIS A 519 -20.65 13.47 14.90
N GLN A 520 -19.50 13.08 14.31
CA GLN A 520 -18.18 13.50 14.78
C GLN A 520 -17.99 15.01 14.68
N GLY A 521 -18.38 15.60 13.55
CA GLY A 521 -18.30 17.04 13.33
C GLY A 521 -19.21 17.83 14.26
N LEU A 522 -20.44 17.34 14.48
CA LEU A 522 -21.39 17.96 15.40
C LEU A 522 -20.92 17.89 16.86
N ALA A 523 -20.31 16.78 17.28
CA ALA A 523 -19.68 16.66 18.59
C ALA A 523 -18.55 17.68 18.78
N ARG A 524 -17.70 17.88 17.77
CA ARG A 524 -16.66 18.94 17.77
C ARG A 524 -17.28 20.33 17.97
N VAL A 525 -18.39 20.63 17.31
CA VAL A 525 -19.11 21.91 17.49
C VAL A 525 -19.62 22.08 18.93
N TYR A 526 -20.26 21.05 19.50
CA TYR A 526 -20.71 21.11 20.89
C TYR A 526 -19.55 21.30 21.87
N HIS A 527 -18.43 20.62 21.63
CA HIS A 527 -17.24 20.79 22.47
C HIS A 527 -16.69 22.22 22.42
N LEU A 528 -16.59 22.83 21.23
CA LEU A 528 -16.16 24.23 21.07
C LEU A 528 -17.12 25.23 21.70
N LYS A 529 -18.42 24.90 21.77
CA LYS A 529 -19.43 25.65 22.54
C LYS A 529 -19.39 25.37 24.06
N ASN A 530 -18.35 24.67 24.54
CA ASN A 530 -18.18 24.26 25.93
C ASN A 530 -19.28 23.32 26.46
N GLN A 531 -19.96 22.60 25.57
CA GLN A 531 -21.02 21.63 25.88
C GLN A 531 -20.47 20.20 25.83
N ARG A 532 -19.53 19.90 26.72
CA ARG A 532 -18.78 18.63 26.73
C ARG A 532 -19.69 17.39 26.82
N LYS A 533 -20.74 17.44 27.64
CA LYS A 533 -21.72 16.34 27.76
C LYS A 533 -22.47 16.08 26.46
N SER A 534 -22.95 17.15 25.80
CA SER A 534 -23.62 17.03 24.50
C SER A 534 -22.70 16.45 23.43
N ALA A 535 -21.41 16.81 23.44
CA ALA A 535 -20.41 16.23 22.53
C ALA A 535 -20.24 14.72 22.77
N TYR A 536 -20.14 14.30 24.04
CA TYR A 536 -20.04 12.90 24.42
C TYR A 536 -21.28 12.07 24.02
N ASP A 537 -22.47 12.62 24.29
CA ASP A 537 -23.75 12.00 23.94
C ASP A 537 -23.89 11.86 22.41
N GLU A 538 -23.45 12.86 21.65
CA GLU A 538 -23.50 12.83 20.18
C GLU A 538 -22.54 11.78 19.59
N MET A 539 -21.34 11.63 20.16
CA MET A 539 -20.41 10.56 19.79
C MET A 539 -20.94 9.17 20.15
N THR A 540 -21.73 9.06 21.22
CA THR A 540 -22.37 7.78 21.60
C THR A 540 -23.37 7.34 20.53
N LYS A 541 -24.14 8.26 19.94
CA LYS A 541 -25.00 7.96 18.79
C LYS A 541 -24.22 7.45 17.57
N LEU A 542 -23.00 7.96 17.35
CA LEU A 542 -22.12 7.46 16.28
C LEU A 542 -21.70 6.01 16.54
N ILE A 543 -21.31 5.69 17.77
CA ILE A 543 -20.90 4.34 18.18
C ILE A 543 -22.02 3.32 18.00
N GLU A 544 -23.26 3.70 18.30
CA GLU A 544 -24.45 2.84 18.14
C GLU A 544 -24.81 2.56 16.68
N LYS A 545 -24.54 3.51 15.77
CA LYS A 545 -24.91 3.40 14.34
C LYS A 545 -23.83 2.83 13.44
N ALA A 546 -22.55 3.02 13.79
CA ALA A 546 -21.43 2.61 12.96
C ALA A 546 -21.10 1.14 13.18
N GLN A 547 -21.03 0.35 12.11
CA GLN A 547 -20.60 -1.05 12.18
C GLN A 547 -19.11 -1.16 12.55
N ASN A 548 -18.28 -0.23 12.07
CA ASN A 548 -16.89 -0.05 12.47
C ASN A 548 -16.76 1.25 13.27
N ASN A 549 -16.70 1.14 14.59
CA ASN A 549 -16.83 2.28 15.51
C ASN A 549 -15.58 2.58 16.34
N ALA A 550 -14.45 1.92 16.08
CA ALA A 550 -13.24 2.12 16.85
C ALA A 550 -12.77 3.59 16.82
N SER A 551 -12.92 4.28 15.69
CA SER A 551 -12.54 5.71 15.57
C SER A 551 -13.49 6.60 16.36
N ALA A 552 -14.75 6.17 16.52
CA ALA A 552 -15.73 6.87 17.32
C ALA A 552 -15.42 6.77 18.82
N PHE A 553 -14.93 5.62 19.30
CA PHE A 553 -14.40 5.50 20.67
C PHE A 553 -13.19 6.41 20.89
N GLU A 554 -12.23 6.41 19.98
CA GLU A 554 -11.07 7.32 20.05
C GLU A 554 -11.51 8.78 20.16
N LYS A 555 -12.40 9.23 19.27
CA LYS A 555 -12.89 10.62 19.28
C LYS A 555 -13.77 10.95 20.48
N ARG A 556 -14.52 10.00 21.01
CA ARG A 556 -15.32 10.22 22.22
C ARG A 556 -14.44 10.44 23.46
N SER A 557 -13.26 9.82 23.50
CA SER A 557 -12.31 9.98 24.61
C SER A 557 -11.87 11.43 24.86
N GLU A 558 -11.89 12.27 23.82
CA GLU A 558 -11.59 13.71 23.91
C GLU A 558 -12.65 14.46 24.77
N TYR A 559 -13.87 13.93 24.83
CA TYR A 559 -15.04 14.57 25.45
C TYR A 559 -15.42 14.01 26.83
N CYS A 560 -14.59 13.19 27.46
CA CYS A 560 -14.86 12.64 28.79
C CYS A 560 -13.68 12.78 29.77
N ASP A 561 -13.93 12.47 31.03
CA ASP A 561 -12.89 12.51 32.07
C ASP A 561 -11.88 11.38 31.90
N ARG A 562 -10.71 11.51 32.52
CA ARG A 562 -9.54 10.64 32.33
C ARG A 562 -9.86 9.14 32.42
N GLU A 563 -10.67 8.70 33.38
CA GLU A 563 -11.04 7.28 33.54
C GLU A 563 -11.90 6.77 32.37
N MET A 564 -12.90 7.56 31.97
CA MET A 564 -13.75 7.22 30.83
C MET A 564 -12.95 7.24 29.52
N ALA A 565 -12.01 8.18 29.38
CA ALA A 565 -11.13 8.28 28.23
C ALA A 565 -10.23 7.04 28.12
N GLN A 566 -9.66 6.56 29.23
CA GLN A 566 -8.88 5.33 29.26
C GLN A 566 -9.70 4.10 28.83
N ASN A 567 -10.96 4.00 29.27
CA ASN A 567 -11.85 2.91 28.86
C ASN A 567 -12.17 2.98 27.36
N ASP A 568 -12.51 4.16 26.84
CA ASP A 568 -12.77 4.37 25.42
C ASP A 568 -11.55 4.07 24.55
N LEU A 569 -10.36 4.51 24.96
CA LEU A 569 -9.10 4.25 24.24
C LEU A 569 -8.68 2.77 24.32
N SER A 570 -8.99 2.09 25.42
CA SER A 570 -8.80 0.64 25.53
C SER A 570 -9.73 -0.10 24.57
N MET A 571 -10.99 0.31 24.47
CA MET A 571 -11.91 -0.26 23.48
C MET A 571 -11.46 0.05 22.04
N ALA A 572 -10.98 1.27 21.78
CA ALA A 572 -10.48 1.66 20.46
C ALA A 572 -9.32 0.77 20.01
N THR A 573 -8.38 0.43 20.90
CA THR A 573 -7.24 -0.46 20.58
C THR A 573 -7.61 -1.93 20.51
N GLN A 574 -8.63 -2.38 21.26
CA GLN A 574 -9.17 -3.74 21.11
C GLN A 574 -9.83 -3.95 19.75
N LEU A 575 -10.51 -2.93 19.23
CA LEU A 575 -11.22 -2.98 17.95
C LEU A 575 -10.29 -2.66 16.76
N ASP A 576 -9.34 -1.74 16.93
CA ASP A 576 -8.38 -1.33 15.91
C ASP A 576 -7.03 -1.00 16.58
N PRO A 577 -6.12 -1.98 16.69
CA PRO A 577 -4.80 -1.80 17.27
C PRO A 577 -3.89 -0.86 16.47
N LEU A 578 -4.21 -0.55 15.22
CA LEU A 578 -3.37 0.28 14.34
C LEU A 578 -3.55 1.78 14.63
N ARG A 579 -4.48 2.18 15.51
CA ARG A 579 -4.63 3.58 15.89
C ARG A 579 -3.56 4.00 16.87
N THR A 580 -2.80 5.04 16.52
CA THR A 580 -1.63 5.45 17.28
C THR A 580 -1.97 6.41 18.43
N TYR A 581 -3.08 7.14 18.34
CA TYR A 581 -3.49 8.10 19.39
C TYR A 581 -3.72 7.44 20.77
N PRO A 582 -4.42 6.31 20.90
CA PRO A 582 -4.57 5.62 22.18
C PRO A 582 -3.25 5.31 22.91
N TYR A 583 -2.24 4.81 22.18
CA TYR A 583 -0.93 4.50 22.77
C TYR A 583 -0.21 5.76 23.22
N ARG A 584 -0.23 6.83 22.40
CA ARG A 584 0.35 8.14 22.78
C ARG A 584 -0.29 8.71 24.03
N TYR A 585 -1.62 8.69 24.10
CA TYR A 585 -2.35 9.19 25.26
C TYR A 585 -2.04 8.39 26.52
N ARG A 586 -2.13 7.05 26.46
CA ARG A 586 -1.84 6.20 27.62
C ARG A 586 -0.39 6.34 28.08
N ALA A 587 0.56 6.41 27.15
CA ALA A 587 1.97 6.61 27.48
C ALA A 587 2.23 7.99 28.11
N ALA A 588 1.63 9.06 27.60
CA ALA A 588 1.72 10.39 28.22
C ALA A 588 1.14 10.40 29.64
N VAL A 589 -0.01 9.75 29.85
CA VAL A 589 -0.61 9.62 31.17
C VAL A 589 0.29 8.82 32.13
N LEU A 590 0.93 7.75 31.66
CA LEU A 590 1.89 6.98 32.46
C LEU A 590 3.13 7.82 32.80
N MET A 591 3.59 8.67 31.87
CA MET A 591 4.70 9.59 32.10
C MET A 591 4.35 10.64 33.18
N ASP A 592 3.15 11.22 33.11
CA ASP A 592 2.63 12.15 34.13
C ASP A 592 2.49 11.48 35.51
N ASP A 593 2.18 10.19 35.54
CA ASP A 593 2.12 9.38 36.76
C ASP A 593 3.52 8.89 37.24
N HIS A 594 4.61 9.35 36.62
CA HIS A 594 5.99 8.94 36.89
C HIS A 594 6.30 7.45 36.67
N LYS A 595 5.53 6.79 35.79
CA LYS A 595 5.72 5.39 35.39
C LYS A 595 6.44 5.30 34.05
N GLU A 596 7.65 5.86 34.00
CA GLU A 596 8.42 6.06 32.77
C GLU A 596 8.66 4.76 31.99
N LYS A 597 9.00 3.66 32.69
CA LYS A 597 9.21 2.35 32.06
C LYS A 597 7.94 1.80 31.40
N GLU A 598 6.79 1.93 32.06
CA GLU A 598 5.50 1.49 31.51
C GLU A 598 5.12 2.35 30.29
N ALA A 599 5.42 3.66 30.31
CA ALA A 599 5.18 4.55 29.19
C ALA A 599 6.01 4.17 27.95
N ILE A 600 7.29 3.85 28.13
CA ILE A 600 8.17 3.37 27.05
C ILE A 600 7.69 2.02 26.52
N GLU A 601 7.28 1.11 27.40
CA GLU A 601 6.76 -0.20 26.99
C GLU A 601 5.47 -0.05 26.16
N GLU A 602 4.58 0.85 26.56
CA GLU A 602 3.31 1.14 25.88
C GLU A 602 3.54 1.63 24.43
N LEU A 603 4.49 2.54 24.23
CA LEU A 603 4.88 2.99 22.88
C LEU A 603 5.60 1.90 22.11
N SER A 604 6.47 1.14 22.78
CA SER A 604 7.26 0.07 22.15
C SER A 604 6.39 -1.06 21.62
N LYS A 605 5.30 -1.40 22.32
CA LYS A 605 4.29 -2.35 21.85
C LYS A 605 3.71 -1.92 20.51
N ALA A 606 3.26 -0.67 20.39
CA ALA A 606 2.68 -0.16 19.15
C ALA A 606 3.71 -0.07 18.02
N ILE A 607 4.91 0.45 18.30
CA ILE A 607 6.00 0.60 17.33
C ILE A 607 6.42 -0.76 16.75
N ALA A 608 6.34 -1.85 17.54
CA ALA A 608 6.74 -3.19 17.10
C ALA A 608 5.93 -3.70 15.89
N PHE A 609 4.64 -3.37 15.78
CA PHE A 609 3.79 -3.79 14.66
C PHE A 609 3.35 -2.65 13.74
N LYS A 610 3.47 -1.40 14.18
CA LYS A 610 3.22 -0.20 13.36
C LYS A 610 4.20 0.92 13.73
N PRO A 611 5.38 0.97 13.08
CA PRO A 611 6.24 2.13 13.14
C PRO A 611 5.49 3.36 12.61
N ASP A 612 5.53 4.45 13.37
CA ASP A 612 4.81 5.68 13.10
C ASP A 612 5.66 6.86 13.57
N LEU A 613 5.68 7.93 12.77
CA LEU A 613 6.49 9.12 13.03
C LEU A 613 6.20 9.68 14.42
N GLN A 614 4.92 9.84 14.77
CA GLN A 614 4.52 10.45 16.03
C GLN A 614 4.81 9.53 17.23
N LEU A 615 4.71 8.21 17.09
CA LEU A 615 5.09 7.27 18.15
C LEU A 615 6.60 7.28 18.42
N LEU A 616 7.41 7.23 17.36
CA LEU A 616 8.88 7.26 17.45
C LEU A 616 9.36 8.59 18.05
N HIS A 617 8.83 9.72 17.57
CA HIS A 617 9.18 11.03 18.10
C HIS A 617 8.81 11.17 19.59
N LEU A 618 7.62 10.72 20.00
CA LEU A 618 7.20 10.78 21.40
C LEU A 618 8.09 9.90 22.29
N ARG A 619 8.44 8.69 21.84
CA ARG A 619 9.32 7.80 22.60
C ARG A 619 10.75 8.36 22.70
N ALA A 620 11.26 8.99 21.64
CA ALA A 620 12.51 9.72 21.66
C ALA A 620 12.49 10.87 22.69
N ALA A 621 11.39 11.62 22.77
CA ALA A 621 11.23 12.71 23.73
C ALA A 621 11.21 12.18 25.18
N PHE A 622 10.59 11.02 25.42
CA PHE A 622 10.64 10.36 26.72
C PHE A 622 12.07 9.90 27.07
N PHE A 623 12.81 9.29 26.13
CA PHE A 623 14.22 8.94 26.34
C PHE A 623 15.10 10.15 26.66
N ASP A 624 14.91 11.28 25.96
CA ASP A 624 15.61 12.54 26.27
C ASP A 624 15.31 13.02 27.69
N SER A 625 14.04 12.96 28.12
CA SER A 625 13.65 13.35 29.48
C SER A 625 14.23 12.44 30.58
N MET A 626 14.42 11.16 30.29
CA MET A 626 15.06 10.17 31.17
C MET A 626 16.61 10.24 31.11
N ARG A 627 17.18 11.11 30.26
CA ARG A 627 18.63 11.25 30.01
C ARG A 627 19.27 10.00 29.39
N GLU A 628 18.55 9.36 28.46
CA GLU A 628 19.03 8.25 27.64
C GLU A 628 19.25 8.71 26.18
N PRO A 629 20.31 9.48 25.89
CA PRO A 629 20.48 10.13 24.58
C PRO A 629 20.70 9.13 23.44
N ALA A 630 21.27 7.95 23.71
CA ALA A 630 21.51 6.94 22.68
C ALA A 630 20.20 6.39 22.09
N ASP A 631 19.24 6.04 22.94
CA ASP A 631 17.92 5.55 22.52
C ASP A 631 17.07 6.66 21.89
N ALA A 632 17.17 7.90 22.41
CA ALA A 632 16.53 9.07 21.81
C ALA A 632 17.04 9.33 20.39
N ILE A 633 18.36 9.31 20.17
CA ILE A 633 18.99 9.47 18.85
C ILE A 633 18.51 8.38 17.90
N ARG A 634 18.49 7.11 18.33
CA ARG A 634 18.02 5.99 17.51
C ARG A 634 16.59 6.18 17.04
N ASP A 635 15.69 6.58 17.94
CA ASP A 635 14.28 6.77 17.59
C ASP A 635 14.07 8.02 16.72
N CYS A 636 14.86 9.08 16.92
CA CYS A 636 14.88 10.24 16.04
C CYS A 636 15.34 9.87 14.63
N GLU A 637 16.40 9.05 14.48
CA GLU A 637 16.86 8.58 13.16
C GLU A 637 15.80 7.73 12.48
N ALA A 638 15.13 6.84 13.23
CA ALA A 638 14.01 6.06 12.72
C ALA A 638 12.84 6.96 12.27
N ALA A 639 12.48 7.98 13.05
CA ALA A 639 11.45 8.94 12.68
C ALA A 639 11.84 9.76 11.44
N LEU A 640 13.07 10.26 11.36
CA LEU A 640 13.57 11.03 10.20
C LEU A 640 13.73 10.17 8.94
N SER A 641 13.85 8.84 9.08
CA SER A 641 13.78 7.94 7.93
C SER A 641 12.38 7.84 7.33
N LEU A 642 11.33 8.09 8.13
CA LEU A 642 9.93 8.14 7.67
C LEU A 642 9.59 9.51 7.08
N ASP A 643 10.03 10.59 7.73
CA ASP A 643 9.91 11.97 7.24
C ASP A 643 11.19 12.76 7.51
N PRO A 644 12.07 12.93 6.51
CA PRO A 644 13.31 13.68 6.65
C PRO A 644 13.12 15.16 6.95
N SER A 645 11.92 15.71 6.73
CA SER A 645 11.61 17.14 6.87
C SER A 645 10.93 17.51 8.19
N HIS A 646 10.71 16.54 9.09
CA HIS A 646 9.98 16.78 10.33
C HIS A 646 10.76 17.63 11.35
N SER A 647 10.46 18.92 11.40
CA SER A 647 11.16 19.94 12.18
C SER A 647 11.38 19.57 13.65
N ASP A 648 10.34 19.12 14.36
CA ASP A 648 10.42 18.86 15.79
C ASP A 648 11.37 17.69 16.11
N THR A 649 11.42 16.68 15.24
CA THR A 649 12.35 15.56 15.39
C THR A 649 13.78 15.98 15.06
N ILE A 650 14.00 16.85 14.07
CA ILE A 650 15.33 17.41 13.78
C ILE A 650 15.87 18.18 14.99
N VAL A 651 15.04 19.04 15.60
CA VAL A 651 15.43 19.78 16.81
C VAL A 651 15.78 18.84 17.96
N LEU A 652 14.95 17.83 18.22
CA LEU A 652 15.22 16.84 19.26
C LEU A 652 16.48 16.02 18.98
N TYR A 653 16.72 15.63 17.73
CA TYR A 653 17.91 14.91 17.30
C TYR A 653 19.19 15.71 17.58
N HIS A 654 19.21 17.01 17.24
CA HIS A 654 20.35 17.87 17.51
C HIS A 654 20.57 18.06 19.01
N LYS A 655 19.49 18.32 19.77
CA LYS A 655 19.54 18.45 21.23
C LYS A 655 20.13 17.21 21.91
N ALA A 656 19.70 16.01 21.51
CA ALA A 656 20.16 14.76 22.10
C ALA A 656 21.65 14.45 21.80
N ARG A 657 22.23 15.07 20.76
CA ARG A 657 23.65 14.93 20.39
C ARG A 657 24.57 15.93 21.08
N GLU A 658 24.03 17.01 21.63
CA GLU A 658 24.84 17.97 22.38
C GLU A 658 25.30 17.34 23.71
N PRO A 659 26.60 17.47 24.08
CA PRO A 659 27.07 16.97 25.36
C PRO A 659 26.38 17.72 26.49
N GLN A 660 25.57 17.02 27.30
CA GLN A 660 24.95 17.60 28.48
C GLN A 660 26.07 17.95 29.50
N SER A 661 26.35 19.25 29.65
CA SER A 661 27.39 19.80 30.54
C SER A 661 27.04 19.68 32.02
#